data_AF-A0AAR5PXL7-F1
#
_entry.id   AF-A0AAR5PXL7-F1
#
_cell.length_a   1.000
_cell.length_b   1.000
_cell.length_c   1.000
_cell.angle_alpha   90.00
_cell.angle_beta   90.00
_cell.angle_gamma   90.00
#
_symmetry.space_group_name_H-M   'P 1'
#
loop_
_entity.id
_entity.type
_entity.pdbx_description
1 polymer ?
#
loop_
_entity_poly.entity_id
_entity_poly.type
_entity_poly.pdbx_seq_one_letter_code
_entity_poly.pdbx_strand_id
1 'polypeptide(L)'
;MNRPAFVYNRLRRVQFLARALSTAKEEKIVVPMRINRGPTDILRALESTIKSDPTAAHYKYHDDPYLLPMNNLAKRSYAMAQEAGRKAAHWVRSQHPELFNHRECDPPVELFFPPITYNENSNVTESDLQSAISKNQVSDAILINNLLKAKSIDIAETTKQSLLELLCFNNSEDLLPEEFIEERWFKQSSRLREKQRKTWKDGSLADEIFISMENPSAEAYSAMIQGLAKFNHASRAHHLFEEAQAKGLVDLDTYNAIIKVAPFLKENTDLRWAFVVNILENIKQAGLKPTLGTLNSVLLALSTMGTSEMVRTSTLKTLNEFKSLGIEPTLGSWYYVLITFCKERGPRNGILTSILANVENKAYQIQDITDTNFFVTAMDVARNHLNDVSVAQRVHKLLLLDNNYDLIGDSYRESIYYRHYFSLLLPNVPFEEFMETTYNKLVPNVYVPEPSVMKEVIKQIELNGAIEHIPRIWSDMIVFNHNNREDLIAYILAVMVDNVVPEGSELVEKFSKIGLDIYTSIDGQAEDKYNSVKFTGDMLGKIMILLLRNSDFENASLVMHKLIHQHQKIVGVPSFDALDLFVDHCIINKTPSRAIECIQYASDSGFPDVLGLGVKLNEKLTLDEGHLNRLSKCVNIKIR
;
A
#
# COMPACT_ATOMS: atom_id res chain seq x y z
N MET A 1 74.19 45.69 32.78
CA MET A 1 73.46 46.78 33.48
C MET A 1 72.12 47.02 32.79
N ASN A 2 71.04 46.78 33.54
CA ASN A 2 69.60 46.87 33.26
C ASN A 2 69.11 48.01 32.31
N ARG A 3 68.64 47.71 31.08
CA ARG A 3 67.69 48.57 30.32
C ARG A 3 66.87 47.83 29.22
N PRO A 4 65.89 46.97 29.57
CA PRO A 4 64.65 46.96 28.76
C PRO A 4 63.35 47.09 29.59
N ALA A 5 63.38 46.78 30.89
CA ALA A 5 62.19 46.76 31.74
C ALA A 5 61.52 48.14 31.95
N PHE A 6 62.29 49.23 31.81
CA PHE A 6 61.77 50.59 32.01
C PHE A 6 60.92 51.12 30.84
N VAL A 7 61.19 50.67 29.61
CA VAL A 7 60.45 51.11 28.41
C VAL A 7 59.08 50.41 28.34
N TYR A 8 59.05 49.11 28.65
CA TYR A 8 57.83 48.30 28.64
C TYR A 8 56.79 48.78 29.67
N ASN A 9 57.26 49.19 30.86
CA ASN A 9 56.38 49.74 31.91
C ASN A 9 55.86 51.15 31.59
N ARG A 10 56.58 51.97 30.82
CA ARG A 10 56.07 53.26 30.34
C ARG A 10 54.98 53.10 29.29
N LEU A 11 55.13 52.16 28.34
CA LEU A 11 54.11 51.90 27.31
C LEU A 11 52.78 51.43 27.91
N ARG A 12 52.81 50.54 28.91
CA ARG A 12 51.60 50.15 29.65
C ARG A 12 50.97 51.31 30.41
N ARG A 13 51.76 52.17 31.06
CA ARG A 13 51.23 53.35 31.77
C ARG A 13 50.62 54.37 30.81
N VAL A 14 51.20 54.57 29.63
CA VAL A 14 50.67 55.48 28.60
C VAL A 14 49.38 54.91 27.98
N GLN A 15 49.30 53.61 27.70
CA GLN A 15 48.05 52.96 27.26
C GLN A 15 46.95 52.99 28.34
N PHE A 16 47.32 52.85 29.61
CA PHE A 16 46.37 52.90 30.72
C PHE A 16 45.84 54.32 30.95
N LEU A 17 46.71 55.34 30.87
CA LEU A 17 46.32 56.75 30.93
C LEU A 17 45.48 57.16 29.70
N ALA A 18 45.80 56.66 28.51
CA ALA A 18 45.01 56.91 27.30
C ALA A 18 43.61 56.27 27.35
N ARG A 19 43.47 55.08 27.97
CA ARG A 19 42.16 54.47 28.25
C ARG A 19 41.38 55.23 29.33
N ALA A 20 42.06 55.72 30.37
CA ALA A 20 41.42 56.47 31.46
C ALA A 20 40.96 57.88 31.06
N LEU A 21 41.60 58.48 30.05
CA LEU A 21 41.26 59.81 29.51
C LEU A 21 40.36 59.76 28.26
N SER A 22 40.00 58.56 27.79
CA SER A 22 39.07 58.37 26.67
C SER A 22 37.64 58.60 27.13
N THR A 23 37.00 59.66 26.64
CA THR A 23 35.56 59.95 26.82
C THR A 23 34.66 59.16 25.86
N ALA A 24 35.22 58.24 25.06
CA ALA A 24 34.41 57.33 24.26
C ALA A 24 33.74 56.32 25.20
N LYS A 25 32.39 56.31 25.22
CA LYS A 25 31.60 55.23 25.82
C LYS A 25 32.21 53.91 25.37
N GLU A 26 32.60 53.05 26.31
CA GLU A 26 32.96 51.67 25.97
C GLU A 26 31.77 51.06 25.24
N GLU A 27 31.88 50.90 23.91
CA GLU A 27 30.88 50.18 23.12
C GLU A 27 30.91 48.73 23.61
N LYS A 28 29.92 48.39 24.43
CA LYS A 28 29.76 47.05 24.98
C LYS A 28 29.41 46.12 23.81
N ILE A 29 30.39 45.37 23.33
CA ILE A 29 30.18 44.34 22.31
C ILE A 29 29.28 43.26 22.90
N VAL A 30 28.05 43.16 22.40
CA VAL A 30 27.11 42.09 22.76
C VAL A 30 27.36 40.93 21.80
N VAL A 31 28.09 39.91 22.27
CA VAL A 31 28.29 38.68 21.51
C VAL A 31 26.99 37.87 21.50
N PRO A 32 26.45 37.48 20.34
CA PRO A 32 25.24 36.67 20.28
C PRO A 32 25.48 35.26 20.84
N MET A 33 24.43 34.67 21.42
CA MET A 33 24.47 33.29 21.91
C MET A 33 24.61 32.31 20.73
N ARG A 34 25.45 31.27 20.90
CA ARG A 34 25.56 30.19 19.92
C ARG A 34 24.25 29.40 19.87
N ILE A 35 23.71 29.24 18.66
CA ILE A 35 22.57 28.35 18.40
C ILE A 35 23.11 26.93 18.22
N ASN A 36 22.69 26.01 19.09
CA ASN A 36 23.00 24.59 18.96
C ASN A 36 22.09 23.97 17.89
N ARG A 37 22.67 23.22 16.97
CA ARG A 37 21.98 22.48 15.91
C ARG A 37 22.43 21.03 15.96
N GLY A 38 21.51 20.10 15.77
CA GLY A 38 21.79 18.69 15.56
C GLY A 38 22.46 18.42 14.21
N PRO A 39 23.00 17.20 14.02
CA PRO A 39 23.73 16.83 12.81
C PRO A 39 22.87 16.86 11.52
N THR A 40 21.55 16.77 11.64
CA THR A 40 20.61 16.69 10.51
C THR A 40 19.67 17.90 10.39
N ASP A 41 19.79 18.91 11.25
CA ASP A 41 18.83 20.03 11.30
C ASP A 41 18.81 20.86 10.02
N ILE A 42 19.97 21.03 9.37
CA ILE A 42 20.06 21.74 8.07
C ILE A 42 19.33 20.94 6.99
N LEU A 43 19.45 19.61 6.98
CA LEU A 43 18.77 18.76 6.01
C LEU A 43 17.25 18.83 6.18
N ARG A 44 16.75 18.76 7.43
CA ARG A 44 15.32 18.94 7.74
C ARG A 44 14.80 20.33 7.35
N ALA A 45 15.62 21.37 7.57
CA ALA A 45 15.26 22.72 7.17
C ALA A 45 15.14 22.82 5.64
N LEU A 46 16.06 22.23 4.88
CA LEU A 46 16.00 22.19 3.42
C LEU A 46 14.78 21.39 2.93
N GLU A 47 14.53 20.21 3.49
CA GLU A 47 13.36 19.38 3.19
C GLU A 47 12.05 20.17 3.37
N SER A 48 11.90 20.92 4.47
CA SER A 48 10.69 21.71 4.74
C SER A 48 10.41 22.84 3.73
N THR A 49 11.39 23.19 2.88
CA THR A 49 11.20 24.21 1.83
C THR A 49 10.64 23.63 0.53
N ILE A 50 10.55 22.31 0.42
CA ILE A 50 10.12 21.58 -0.78
C ILE A 50 8.77 20.90 -0.49
N LYS A 51 7.94 20.74 -1.52
CA LYS A 51 6.70 19.96 -1.44
C LYS A 51 6.84 18.70 -2.29
N SER A 52 6.18 17.63 -1.86
CA SER A 52 6.09 16.39 -2.65
C SER A 52 5.41 16.66 -3.99
N ASP A 53 6.00 16.18 -5.08
CA ASP A 53 5.42 16.22 -6.42
C ASP A 53 4.73 14.88 -6.70
N PRO A 54 3.38 14.83 -6.73
CA PRO A 54 2.65 13.59 -6.97
C PRO A 54 2.80 13.08 -8.41
N THR A 55 3.29 13.92 -9.33
CA THR A 55 3.50 13.56 -10.73
C THR A 55 4.88 12.95 -11.00
N ALA A 56 5.78 12.98 -10.02
CA ALA A 56 7.08 12.33 -10.10
C ALA A 56 7.03 10.90 -9.53
N ALA A 57 7.85 10.00 -10.08
CA ALA A 57 8.01 8.67 -9.51
C ALA A 57 8.70 8.74 -8.14
N HIS A 58 8.45 7.74 -7.29
CA HIS A 58 9.11 7.65 -6.00
C HIS A 58 10.63 7.62 -6.16
N TYR A 59 11.35 8.41 -5.35
CA TYR A 59 12.81 8.58 -5.38
C TYR A 59 13.65 7.27 -5.31
N LYS A 60 13.01 6.15 -4.96
CA LYS A 60 13.68 4.85 -4.87
C LYS A 60 13.93 4.21 -6.24
N TYR A 61 13.25 4.69 -7.26
CA TYR A 61 13.39 4.23 -8.64
C TYR A 61 14.33 5.15 -9.42
N HIS A 62 14.98 4.59 -10.43
CA HIS A 62 15.81 5.37 -11.34
C HIS A 62 14.92 6.30 -12.17
N ASP A 63 15.29 7.57 -12.26
CA ASP A 63 14.63 8.55 -13.12
C ASP A 63 15.04 8.33 -14.60
N ASP A 64 14.60 7.19 -15.14
CA ASP A 64 14.83 6.75 -16.51
C ASP A 64 13.55 6.10 -17.03
N PRO A 65 12.96 6.55 -18.16
CA PRO A 65 11.70 6.02 -18.67
C PRO A 65 11.67 4.50 -18.88
N TYR A 66 12.82 3.87 -19.13
CA TYR A 66 12.93 2.42 -19.31
C TYR A 66 12.94 1.67 -17.96
N LEU A 67 13.48 2.28 -16.91
CA LEU A 67 13.62 1.66 -15.58
C LEU A 67 12.50 2.04 -14.61
N LEU A 68 11.66 3.01 -14.96
CA LEU A 68 10.54 3.45 -14.13
C LEU A 68 9.40 2.42 -14.12
N PRO A 69 9.01 1.88 -12.96
CA PRO A 69 7.93 0.92 -12.88
C PRO A 69 6.57 1.62 -12.89
N MET A 70 5.84 1.47 -14.00
CA MET A 70 4.55 2.11 -14.20
C MET A 70 3.33 1.25 -13.80
N ASN A 71 3.54 0.02 -13.36
CA ASN A 71 2.47 -0.87 -12.88
C ASN A 71 2.83 -1.57 -11.57
N ASN A 72 1.82 -2.02 -10.81
CA ASN A 72 2.01 -2.59 -9.48
C ASN A 72 2.90 -3.85 -9.48
N LEU A 73 2.84 -4.67 -10.54
CA LEU A 73 3.68 -5.86 -10.65
C LEU A 73 5.16 -5.48 -10.82
N ALA A 74 5.46 -4.53 -11.71
CA ALA A 74 6.80 -4.02 -11.92
C ALA A 74 7.32 -3.29 -10.66
N LYS A 75 6.50 -2.44 -10.03
CA LYS A 75 6.86 -1.72 -8.79
C LYS A 75 7.33 -2.69 -7.71
N ARG A 76 6.59 -3.79 -7.51
CA ARG A 76 6.95 -4.87 -6.59
C ARG A 76 8.20 -5.64 -7.05
N SER A 77 8.24 -6.05 -8.32
CA SER A 77 9.34 -6.85 -8.85
C SER A 77 10.68 -6.13 -8.74
N TYR A 78 10.72 -4.85 -9.14
CA TYR A 78 11.96 -4.05 -9.15
C TYR A 78 12.44 -3.77 -7.72
N ALA A 79 11.52 -3.42 -6.82
CA ALA A 79 11.85 -3.21 -5.41
C ALA A 79 12.40 -4.49 -4.75
N MET A 80 11.76 -5.63 -4.97
CA MET A 80 12.22 -6.93 -4.46
C MET A 80 13.53 -7.39 -5.11
N ALA A 81 13.76 -7.09 -6.39
CA ALA A 81 15.01 -7.41 -7.09
C ALA A 81 16.19 -6.61 -6.51
N GLN A 82 15.98 -5.33 -6.19
CA GLN A 82 16.99 -4.51 -5.52
C GLN A 82 17.34 -5.09 -4.14
N GLU A 83 16.34 -5.47 -3.34
CA GLU A 83 16.60 -6.11 -2.04
C GLU A 83 17.27 -7.48 -2.17
N ALA A 84 16.91 -8.29 -3.17
CA ALA A 84 17.57 -9.56 -3.43
C ALA A 84 19.05 -9.36 -3.75
N GLY A 85 19.39 -8.32 -4.53
CA GLY A 85 20.78 -7.91 -4.79
C GLY A 85 21.52 -7.52 -3.51
N ARG A 86 20.88 -6.73 -2.62
CA ARG A 86 21.45 -6.40 -1.30
C ARG A 86 21.71 -7.66 -0.47
N LYS A 87 20.75 -8.58 -0.40
CA LYS A 87 20.92 -9.86 0.32
C LYS A 87 22.04 -10.71 -0.25
N ALA A 88 22.17 -10.78 -1.57
CA ALA A 88 23.27 -11.48 -2.22
C ALA A 88 24.62 -10.85 -1.83
N ALA A 89 24.72 -9.51 -1.81
CA ALA A 89 25.92 -8.82 -1.34
C ALA A 89 26.22 -9.08 0.14
N HIS A 90 25.20 -9.07 1.01
CA HIS A 90 25.35 -9.42 2.43
C HIS A 90 25.82 -10.86 2.61
N TRP A 91 25.29 -11.79 1.81
CA TRP A 91 25.72 -13.17 1.80
C TRP A 91 27.19 -13.30 1.37
N VAL A 92 27.60 -12.66 0.27
CA VAL A 92 29.02 -12.65 -0.16
C VAL A 92 29.93 -12.08 0.95
N ARG A 93 29.52 -10.97 1.58
CA ARG A 93 30.24 -10.38 2.72
C ARG A 93 30.36 -11.34 3.90
N SER A 94 29.32 -12.14 4.17
CA SER A 94 29.34 -13.14 5.25
C SER A 94 30.20 -14.36 4.94
N GLN A 95 30.32 -14.75 3.66
CA GLN A 95 31.14 -15.89 3.23
C GLN A 95 32.62 -15.55 3.12
N HIS A 96 32.93 -14.29 2.80
CA HIS A 96 34.30 -13.79 2.66
C HIS A 96 34.61 -12.58 3.56
N PRO A 97 34.45 -12.66 4.90
CA PRO A 97 34.73 -11.56 5.82
C PRO A 97 36.12 -10.94 5.65
N GLU A 98 37.11 -11.76 5.29
CA GLU A 98 38.52 -11.39 5.13
C GLU A 98 38.73 -10.29 4.09
N LEU A 99 37.87 -10.23 3.08
CA LEU A 99 37.94 -9.24 1.99
C LEU A 99 37.42 -7.86 2.40
N PHE A 100 36.68 -7.77 3.52
CA PHE A 100 36.01 -6.55 3.97
C PHE A 100 36.60 -5.99 5.27
N ASN A 101 37.89 -6.26 5.52
CA ASN A 101 38.62 -5.77 6.69
C ASN A 101 39.23 -4.35 6.51
N HIS A 102 38.94 -3.68 5.40
CA HIS A 102 39.47 -2.35 5.11
C HIS A 102 38.80 -1.28 5.98
N ARG A 103 39.57 -0.62 6.87
CA ARG A 103 39.08 0.33 7.88
C ARG A 103 39.70 1.72 7.70
N GLU A 104 39.38 2.40 6.60
CA GLU A 104 39.86 3.76 6.34
C GLU A 104 39.01 4.88 6.97
N CYS A 105 37.73 4.62 7.27
CA CYS A 105 36.84 5.64 7.82
C CYS A 105 37.17 5.96 9.30
N ASP A 106 37.28 7.26 9.61
CA ASP A 106 37.36 7.79 10.97
C ASP A 106 36.22 8.80 11.21
N PRO A 107 35.21 8.49 12.05
CA PRO A 107 35.08 7.28 12.85
C PRO A 107 34.72 6.03 12.03
N PRO A 108 35.05 4.83 12.52
CA PRO A 108 34.68 3.57 11.87
C PRO A 108 33.16 3.40 11.79
N VAL A 109 32.66 2.93 10.65
CA VAL A 109 31.24 2.61 10.45
C VAL A 109 31.00 1.12 10.71
N GLU A 110 30.63 0.77 11.95
CA GLU A 110 30.51 -0.61 12.41
C GLU A 110 29.52 -1.46 11.58
N LEU A 111 28.48 -0.83 11.01
CA LEU A 111 27.49 -1.50 10.13
C LEU A 111 28.12 -2.14 8.88
N PHE A 112 29.29 -1.65 8.44
CA PHE A 112 30.00 -2.18 7.28
C PHE A 112 30.93 -3.34 7.62
N PHE A 113 31.21 -3.57 8.91
CA PHE A 113 32.05 -4.68 9.31
C PHE A 113 31.36 -6.04 9.07
N PRO A 114 32.13 -7.10 8.80
CA PRO A 114 31.58 -8.44 8.70
C PRO A 114 30.87 -8.84 9.99
N PRO A 115 29.69 -9.49 9.91
CA PRO A 115 28.99 -9.98 11.09
C PRO A 115 29.80 -11.08 11.79
N ILE A 116 29.77 -11.09 13.12
CA ILE A 116 30.33 -12.18 13.92
C ILE A 116 29.37 -13.37 13.80
N THR A 117 29.89 -14.54 13.44
CA THR A 117 29.12 -15.79 13.36
C THR A 117 29.51 -16.73 14.49
N TYR A 118 28.51 -17.29 15.15
CA TYR A 118 28.68 -18.26 16.23
C TYR A 118 28.35 -19.67 15.73
N ASN A 119 29.10 -20.66 16.20
CA ASN A 119 28.90 -22.08 15.93
C ASN A 119 29.03 -22.90 17.22
N GLU A 120 28.74 -24.21 17.15
CA GLU A 120 28.75 -25.11 18.31
C GLU A 120 30.12 -25.19 19.04
N ASN A 121 31.20 -24.85 18.35
CA ASN A 121 32.57 -24.89 18.88
C ASN A 121 33.07 -23.52 19.36
N SER A 122 32.23 -22.48 19.31
CA SER A 122 32.63 -21.12 19.62
C SER A 122 32.91 -20.95 21.12
N ASN A 123 34.01 -20.27 21.44
CA ASN A 123 34.31 -19.88 22.81
C ASN A 123 33.60 -18.58 23.12
N VAL A 124 32.43 -18.70 23.74
CA VAL A 124 31.55 -17.59 24.09
C VAL A 124 31.64 -17.25 25.57
N THR A 125 31.40 -15.98 25.87
CA THR A 125 31.35 -15.41 27.20
C THR A 125 29.97 -14.78 27.45
N GLU A 126 29.68 -14.42 28.70
CA GLU A 126 28.46 -13.69 29.02
C GLU A 126 28.38 -12.33 28.30
N SER A 127 29.52 -11.67 28.07
CA SER A 127 29.56 -10.41 27.31
C SER A 127 29.11 -10.59 25.86
N ASP A 128 29.37 -11.74 25.25
CA ASP A 128 28.91 -12.04 23.89
C ASP A 128 27.38 -12.18 23.86
N LEU A 129 26.81 -12.81 24.89
CA LEU A 129 25.36 -12.93 25.06
C LEU A 129 24.71 -11.55 25.23
N GLN A 130 25.27 -10.70 26.09
CA GLN A 130 24.78 -9.33 26.29
C GLN A 130 24.85 -8.50 24.98
N SER A 131 25.93 -8.65 24.21
CA SER A 131 26.04 -8.02 22.89
C SER A 131 24.95 -8.51 21.93
N ALA A 132 24.73 -9.83 21.83
CA ALA A 132 23.69 -10.40 20.96
C ALA A 132 22.28 -9.93 21.35
N ILE A 133 21.98 -9.85 22.65
CA ILE A 133 20.71 -9.32 23.17
C ILE A 133 20.54 -7.84 22.77
N SER A 134 21.56 -7.01 22.99
CA SER A 134 21.51 -5.59 22.67
C SER A 134 21.30 -5.30 21.17
N LYS A 135 21.75 -6.21 20.31
CA LYS A 135 21.60 -6.15 18.85
C LYS A 135 20.34 -6.85 18.34
N ASN A 136 19.49 -7.35 19.23
CA ASN A 136 18.26 -8.09 18.90
C ASN A 136 18.52 -9.32 18.00
N GLN A 137 19.63 -10.03 18.20
CA GLN A 137 20.01 -11.26 17.47
C GLN A 137 19.50 -12.49 18.24
N VAL A 138 18.27 -12.92 17.97
CA VAL A 138 17.56 -13.93 18.78
C VAL A 138 18.18 -15.31 18.60
N SER A 139 18.46 -15.73 17.37
CA SER A 139 19.07 -17.05 17.11
C SER A 139 20.47 -17.17 17.72
N ASP A 140 21.29 -16.13 17.59
CA ASP A 140 22.63 -16.10 18.18
C ASP A 140 22.56 -16.11 19.71
N ALA A 141 21.66 -15.34 20.31
CA ALA A 141 21.47 -15.33 21.76
C ALA A 141 21.04 -16.70 22.30
N ILE A 142 20.15 -17.42 21.60
CA ILE A 142 19.74 -18.79 21.95
C ILE A 142 20.95 -19.73 21.88
N LEU A 143 21.73 -19.68 20.79
CA LEU A 143 22.91 -20.52 20.61
C LEU A 143 23.97 -20.26 21.69
N ILE A 144 24.31 -19.00 21.92
CA ILE A 144 25.29 -18.59 22.94
C ILE A 144 24.85 -19.08 24.32
N ASN A 145 23.57 -18.90 24.68
CA ASN A 145 23.04 -19.37 25.95
C ASN A 145 23.14 -20.90 26.10
N ASN A 146 22.84 -21.66 25.04
CA ASN A 146 22.99 -23.12 25.07
C ASN A 146 24.44 -23.55 25.24
N LEU A 147 25.40 -22.85 24.63
CA LEU A 147 26.83 -23.10 24.80
C LEU A 147 27.33 -22.78 26.22
N LEU A 148 26.85 -21.68 26.82
CA LEU A 148 27.15 -21.32 28.20
C LEU A 148 26.60 -22.37 29.17
N LYS A 149 25.35 -22.82 28.97
CA LYS A 149 24.73 -23.93 29.72
C LYS A 149 25.55 -25.23 29.59
N ALA A 150 25.96 -25.61 28.38
CA ALA A 150 26.75 -26.82 28.14
C ALA A 150 28.12 -26.79 28.86
N LYS A 151 28.72 -25.60 28.99
CA LYS A 151 29.97 -25.38 29.73
C LYS A 151 29.75 -25.19 31.23
N SER A 152 28.52 -25.30 31.74
CA SER A 152 28.16 -25.06 33.14
C SER A 152 28.58 -23.68 33.65
N ILE A 153 28.56 -22.67 32.76
CA ILE A 153 28.82 -21.27 33.12
C ILE A 153 27.48 -20.65 33.52
N ASP A 154 27.37 -20.23 34.78
CA ASP A 154 26.19 -19.51 35.25
C ASP A 154 26.21 -18.06 34.73
N ILE A 155 25.04 -17.57 34.35
CA ILE A 155 24.85 -16.22 33.80
C ILE A 155 24.16 -15.35 34.83
N ALA A 156 24.46 -14.06 34.87
CA ALA A 156 23.86 -13.15 35.83
C ALA A 156 22.33 -13.08 35.67
N GLU A 157 21.62 -12.92 36.78
CA GLU A 157 20.15 -12.78 36.78
C GLU A 157 19.66 -11.62 35.89
N THR A 158 20.42 -10.52 35.82
CA THR A 158 20.13 -9.39 34.91
C THR A 158 20.21 -9.79 33.43
N THR A 159 21.15 -10.66 33.09
CA THR A 159 21.31 -11.20 31.73
C THR A 159 20.20 -12.20 31.42
N LYS A 160 19.81 -13.05 32.38
CA LYS A 160 18.64 -13.95 32.25
C LYS A 160 17.36 -13.17 32.00
N GLN A 161 17.13 -12.08 32.74
CA GLN A 161 15.98 -11.19 32.57
C GLN A 161 15.96 -10.55 31.16
N SER A 162 17.09 -9.98 30.73
CA SER A 162 17.21 -9.36 29.40
C SER A 162 16.99 -10.38 28.26
N LEU A 163 17.47 -11.61 28.45
CA LEU A 163 17.26 -12.71 27.51
C LEU A 163 15.77 -13.14 27.49
N LEU A 164 15.12 -13.23 28.64
CA LEU A 164 13.69 -13.53 28.74
C LEU A 164 12.86 -12.49 27.98
N GLU A 165 13.12 -11.20 28.19
CA GLU A 165 12.43 -10.10 27.49
C GLU A 165 12.59 -10.19 25.97
N LEU A 166 13.82 -10.41 25.49
CA LEU A 166 14.12 -10.60 24.06
C LEU A 166 13.29 -11.76 23.47
N LEU A 167 13.26 -12.91 24.16
CA LEU A 167 12.56 -14.10 23.68
C LEU A 167 11.04 -13.94 23.73
N CYS A 168 10.51 -13.35 24.82
CA CYS A 168 9.08 -13.07 24.98
C CYS A 168 8.59 -12.04 23.98
N PHE A 169 9.39 -11.02 23.63
CA PHE A 169 9.02 -10.02 22.64
C PHE A 169 8.97 -10.59 21.21
N ASN A 170 9.93 -11.46 20.86
CA ASN A 170 10.11 -11.98 19.51
C ASN A 170 9.52 -13.39 19.26
N ASN A 171 8.94 -14.04 20.28
CA ASN A 171 8.51 -15.45 20.24
C ASN A 171 9.64 -16.42 19.86
N SER A 172 10.87 -16.12 20.32
CA SER A 172 12.09 -16.89 20.01
C SER A 172 12.36 -17.04 18.50
N GLU A 173 12.10 -16.01 17.70
CA GLU A 173 12.43 -15.96 16.27
C GLU A 173 13.11 -14.63 15.92
N ASP A 174 14.03 -14.64 14.95
CA ASP A 174 14.58 -13.39 14.44
C ASP A 174 13.52 -12.61 13.66
N LEU A 175 13.48 -11.31 13.89
CA LEU A 175 12.71 -10.40 13.04
C LEU A 175 13.44 -10.20 11.72
N LEU A 176 12.67 -9.91 10.66
CA LEU A 176 13.26 -9.48 9.40
C LEU A 176 14.10 -8.23 9.65
N PRO A 177 15.31 -8.07 9.11
CA PRO A 177 16.08 -6.85 9.27
C PRO A 177 15.33 -5.59 8.79
N GLU A 178 15.57 -4.44 9.42
CA GLU A 178 14.92 -3.16 9.08
C GLU A 178 15.32 -2.65 7.69
N GLU A 179 16.50 -3.02 7.21
CA GLU A 179 17.01 -2.69 5.88
C GLU A 179 16.24 -3.33 4.72
N PHE A 180 15.44 -4.38 4.99
CA PHE A 180 14.60 -5.06 4.00
C PHE A 180 13.13 -4.65 4.15
N ILE A 181 12.89 -3.35 3.94
CA ILE A 181 11.59 -2.71 4.15
C ILE A 181 10.51 -3.23 3.18
N GLU A 182 10.87 -3.54 1.95
CA GLU A 182 9.93 -4.01 0.92
C GLU A 182 9.46 -5.43 1.25
N GLU A 183 10.38 -6.33 1.62
CA GLU A 183 10.00 -7.65 2.10
C GLU A 183 9.11 -7.57 3.34
N ARG A 184 9.43 -6.67 4.29
CA ARG A 184 8.59 -6.44 5.48
C ARG A 184 7.17 -6.03 5.06
N TRP A 185 7.02 -5.05 4.16
CA TRP A 185 5.73 -4.59 3.66
C TRP A 185 4.93 -5.70 2.95
N PHE A 186 5.57 -6.44 2.04
CA PHE A 186 4.89 -7.50 1.30
C PHE A 186 4.53 -8.70 2.18
N LYS A 187 5.34 -9.04 3.19
CA LYS A 187 5.00 -10.09 4.18
C LYS A 187 3.92 -9.63 5.16
N GLN A 188 3.95 -8.39 5.62
CA GLN A 188 2.96 -7.86 6.56
C GLN A 188 1.54 -7.87 5.95
N SER A 189 1.42 -7.58 4.66
CA SER A 189 0.17 -7.70 3.90
C SER A 189 -0.46 -9.11 3.97
N SER A 190 0.38 -10.16 4.04
CA SER A 190 -0.10 -11.54 4.18
C SER A 190 -0.54 -11.91 5.60
N ARG A 191 0.08 -11.32 6.63
CA ARG A 191 -0.23 -11.57 8.04
C ARG A 191 -1.58 -11.02 8.48
N LEU A 192 -2.07 -9.93 7.87
CA LEU A 192 -3.42 -9.38 8.15
C LEU A 192 -4.56 -10.38 7.85
N ARG A 193 -4.29 -11.39 7.01
CA ARG A 193 -5.26 -12.45 6.65
C ARG A 193 -5.17 -13.68 7.56
N GLU A 194 -4.17 -13.77 8.42
CA GLU A 194 -4.07 -14.87 9.37
C GLU A 194 -5.10 -14.68 10.49
N LYS A 195 -5.90 -15.72 10.73
CA LYS A 195 -6.82 -15.74 11.88
C LYS A 195 -6.01 -15.52 13.15
N GLN A 196 -6.53 -14.67 14.06
CA GLN A 196 -5.99 -14.51 15.42
C GLN A 196 -6.09 -15.84 16.17
N ARG A 197 -5.05 -16.66 16.03
CA ARG A 197 -4.86 -17.96 16.69
C ARG A 197 -3.67 -17.84 17.64
N LYS A 198 -3.61 -18.75 18.62
CA LYS A 198 -2.42 -18.93 19.46
C LYS A 198 -1.21 -19.20 18.56
N THR A 199 -0.17 -18.37 18.71
CA THR A 199 1.13 -18.52 18.01
C THR A 199 2.30 -18.68 18.98
N TRP A 200 2.08 -18.52 20.30
CA TRP A 200 3.11 -18.75 21.31
C TRP A 200 3.68 -20.17 21.23
N LYS A 201 4.99 -20.29 21.32
CA LYS A 201 5.70 -21.58 21.34
C LYS A 201 5.83 -22.11 22.77
N ASP A 202 4.99 -23.07 23.13
CA ASP A 202 5.07 -23.73 24.44
C ASP A 202 6.36 -24.53 24.57
N GLY A 203 6.97 -24.50 25.75
CA GLY A 203 8.22 -25.21 26.03
C GLY A 203 9.43 -24.61 25.31
N SER A 204 9.33 -23.35 24.87
CA SER A 204 10.46 -22.61 24.31
C SER A 204 11.48 -22.24 25.40
N LEU A 205 12.66 -21.78 24.98
CA LEU A 205 13.68 -21.29 25.91
C LEU A 205 13.15 -20.19 26.85
N ALA A 206 12.18 -19.39 26.42
CA ALA A 206 11.51 -18.41 27.29
C ALA A 206 10.81 -19.08 28.48
N ASP A 207 10.10 -20.18 28.24
CA ASP A 207 9.46 -20.97 29.29
C ASP A 207 10.49 -21.60 30.22
N GLU A 208 11.56 -22.17 29.67
CA GLU A 208 12.64 -22.76 30.47
C GLU A 208 13.31 -21.74 31.39
N ILE A 209 13.65 -20.56 30.87
CA ILE A 209 14.30 -19.49 31.65
C ILE A 209 13.37 -19.05 32.78
N PHE A 210 12.10 -18.77 32.46
CA PHE A 210 11.14 -18.32 33.46
C PHE A 210 10.90 -19.37 34.55
N ILE A 211 10.79 -20.66 34.19
CA ILE A 211 10.62 -21.76 35.17
C ILE A 211 11.87 -21.94 36.03
N SER A 212 13.06 -21.70 35.47
CA SER A 212 14.33 -21.81 36.22
C SER A 212 14.55 -20.71 37.25
N MET A 213 13.77 -19.62 37.20
CA MET A 213 13.82 -18.54 38.19
C MET A 213 13.03 -18.95 39.44
N GLU A 214 13.72 -19.20 40.56
CA GLU A 214 13.07 -19.62 41.82
C GLU A 214 12.11 -18.54 42.38
N ASN A 215 12.44 -17.26 42.18
CA ASN A 215 11.61 -16.11 42.58
C ASN A 215 11.56 -15.09 41.43
N PRO A 216 10.69 -15.29 40.42
CA PRO A 216 10.61 -14.36 39.29
C PRO A 216 10.23 -12.96 39.75
N SER A 217 10.94 -11.95 39.22
CA SER A 217 10.68 -10.54 39.54
C SER A 217 9.41 -10.02 38.86
N ALA A 218 8.99 -8.80 39.21
CA ALA A 218 7.87 -8.14 38.53
C ALA A 218 8.11 -8.01 37.02
N GLU A 219 9.34 -7.69 36.62
CA GLU A 219 9.77 -7.58 35.23
C GLU A 219 9.70 -8.94 34.51
N ALA A 220 10.07 -10.05 35.18
CA ALA A 220 9.97 -11.38 34.62
C ALA A 220 8.50 -11.78 34.34
N TYR A 221 7.61 -11.55 35.31
CA TYR A 221 6.17 -11.77 35.12
C TYR A 221 5.62 -10.88 34.00
N SER A 222 5.98 -9.60 33.99
CA SER A 222 5.55 -8.64 32.98
C SER A 222 5.96 -9.08 31.58
N ALA A 223 7.24 -9.43 31.37
CA ALA A 223 7.75 -9.93 30.09
C ALA A 223 6.99 -11.18 29.61
N MET A 224 6.80 -12.17 30.49
CA MET A 224 6.12 -13.42 30.16
C MET A 224 4.64 -13.20 29.83
N ILE A 225 3.91 -12.42 30.65
CA ILE A 225 2.48 -12.14 30.43
C ILE A 225 2.27 -11.34 29.14
N GLN A 226 3.09 -10.30 28.90
CA GLN A 226 3.03 -9.49 27.69
C GLN A 226 3.33 -10.31 26.44
N GLY A 227 4.35 -11.19 26.48
CA GLY A 227 4.67 -12.11 25.40
C GLY A 227 3.52 -13.08 25.09
N LEU A 228 3.01 -13.78 26.12
CA LEU A 228 1.88 -14.68 25.98
C LEU A 228 0.64 -13.97 25.40
N ALA A 229 0.35 -12.75 25.86
CA ALA A 229 -0.76 -11.95 25.35
C ALA A 229 -0.56 -11.55 23.89
N LYS A 230 0.64 -11.05 23.52
CA LYS A 230 1.01 -10.64 22.15
C LYS A 230 0.87 -11.79 21.15
N PHE A 231 1.15 -13.02 21.57
CA PHE A 231 1.08 -14.22 20.74
C PHE A 231 -0.16 -15.09 21.03
N ASN A 232 -1.24 -14.45 21.52
CA ASN A 232 -2.59 -14.99 21.68
C ASN A 232 -2.70 -16.23 22.59
N HIS A 233 -1.79 -16.44 23.52
CA HIS A 233 -1.95 -17.45 24.58
C HIS A 233 -2.71 -16.87 25.80
N ALA A 234 -3.92 -16.35 25.55
CA ALA A 234 -4.69 -15.56 26.52
C ALA A 234 -4.91 -16.27 27.88
N SER A 235 -5.29 -17.56 27.88
CA SER A 235 -5.59 -18.28 29.13
C SER A 235 -4.39 -18.36 30.08
N ARG A 236 -3.20 -18.69 29.56
CA ARG A 236 -1.97 -18.77 30.37
C ARG A 236 -1.49 -17.40 30.80
N ALA A 237 -1.61 -16.39 29.93
CA ALA A 237 -1.34 -15.00 30.31
C ALA A 237 -2.20 -14.57 31.51
N HIS A 238 -3.49 -14.90 31.49
CA HIS A 238 -4.41 -14.57 32.58
C HIS A 238 -4.07 -15.29 33.90
N HIS A 239 -3.73 -16.59 33.85
CA HIS A 239 -3.33 -17.32 35.04
C HIS A 239 -2.06 -16.76 35.69
N LEU A 240 -1.02 -16.46 34.89
CA LEU A 240 0.21 -15.84 35.42
C LEU A 240 -0.05 -14.42 35.94
N PHE A 241 -0.99 -13.70 35.33
CA PHE A 241 -1.43 -12.40 35.82
C PHE A 241 -2.10 -12.50 37.20
N GLU A 242 -3.00 -13.46 37.42
CA GLU A 242 -3.63 -13.67 38.74
C GLU A 242 -2.58 -13.99 39.81
N GLU A 243 -1.59 -14.82 39.46
CA GLU A 243 -0.47 -15.14 40.35
C GLU A 243 0.38 -13.90 40.68
N ALA A 244 0.78 -13.13 39.67
CA ALA A 244 1.54 -11.90 39.84
C ALA A 244 0.76 -10.86 40.64
N GLN A 245 -0.57 -10.77 40.42
CA GLN A 245 -1.45 -9.85 41.13
C GLN A 245 -1.56 -10.21 42.61
N ALA A 246 -1.70 -11.49 42.95
CA ALA A 246 -1.71 -11.95 44.33
C ALA A 246 -0.38 -11.64 45.06
N LYS A 247 0.73 -11.58 44.32
CA LYS A 247 2.05 -11.20 44.82
C LYS A 247 2.30 -9.68 44.85
N GLY A 248 1.40 -8.87 44.29
CA GLY A 248 1.58 -7.42 44.17
C GLY A 248 2.68 -7.01 43.17
N LEU A 249 2.97 -7.85 42.17
CA LEU A 249 4.09 -7.70 41.23
C LEU A 249 3.66 -7.24 39.82
N VAL A 250 2.48 -6.64 39.69
CA VAL A 250 1.88 -6.30 38.38
C VAL A 250 2.11 -4.83 38.06
N ASP A 251 2.73 -4.57 36.91
CA ASP A 251 2.90 -3.23 36.35
C ASP A 251 1.73 -2.83 35.42
N LEU A 252 1.73 -1.57 34.98
CA LEU A 252 0.66 -1.04 34.12
C LEU A 252 0.61 -1.73 32.75
N ASP A 253 1.76 -2.08 32.17
CA ASP A 253 1.82 -2.68 30.85
C ASP A 253 1.30 -4.12 30.86
N THR A 254 1.48 -4.84 31.96
CA THR A 254 0.87 -6.15 32.21
C THR A 254 -0.66 -6.03 32.28
N TYR A 255 -1.19 -5.06 33.02
CA TYR A 255 -2.64 -4.79 33.03
C TYR A 255 -3.16 -4.48 31.61
N ASN A 256 -2.46 -3.62 30.88
CA ASN A 256 -2.80 -3.28 29.49
C ASN A 256 -2.83 -4.52 28.60
N ALA A 257 -1.83 -5.41 28.71
CA ALA A 257 -1.76 -6.66 27.94
C ALA A 257 -2.97 -7.59 28.21
N ILE A 258 -3.40 -7.70 29.47
CA ILE A 258 -4.59 -8.49 29.84
C ILE A 258 -5.88 -7.89 29.29
N ILE A 259 -6.02 -6.56 29.30
CA ILE A 259 -7.16 -5.88 28.66
C ILE A 259 -7.24 -6.23 27.18
N LYS A 260 -6.10 -6.22 26.45
CA LYS A 260 -6.05 -6.50 25.01
C LYS A 260 -6.56 -7.91 24.66
N VAL A 261 -6.38 -8.89 25.54
CA VAL A 261 -6.81 -10.29 25.33
C VAL A 261 -8.18 -10.62 25.95
N ALA A 262 -8.88 -9.65 26.55
CA ALA A 262 -10.24 -9.83 27.06
C ALA A 262 -11.20 -10.54 26.09
N PRO A 263 -11.16 -10.30 24.75
CA PRO A 263 -12.07 -10.97 23.81
C PRO A 263 -11.88 -12.49 23.73
N PHE A 264 -10.72 -12.99 24.12
CA PHE A 264 -10.39 -14.42 24.14
C PHE A 264 -10.61 -15.06 25.51
N LEU A 265 -10.79 -14.25 26.56
CA LEU A 265 -11.00 -14.72 27.93
C LEU A 265 -12.47 -14.83 28.31
N LYS A 266 -13.35 -14.04 27.66
CA LYS A 266 -14.79 -13.99 27.95
C LYS A 266 -15.59 -14.05 26.65
N GLU A 267 -16.69 -14.81 26.66
CA GLU A 267 -17.45 -15.09 25.43
C GLU A 267 -18.41 -13.97 25.04
N ASN A 268 -19.22 -13.48 25.99
CA ASN A 268 -20.25 -12.48 25.71
C ASN A 268 -19.74 -11.04 25.93
N THR A 269 -20.45 -10.08 25.34
CA THR A 269 -20.05 -8.66 25.35
C THR A 269 -20.09 -8.06 26.76
N ASP A 270 -21.09 -8.40 27.57
CA ASP A 270 -21.23 -7.86 28.92
C ASP A 270 -20.15 -8.38 29.87
N LEU A 271 -19.79 -9.67 29.84
CA LEU A 271 -18.71 -10.22 30.65
C LEU A 271 -17.35 -9.69 30.19
N ARG A 272 -17.14 -9.47 28.89
CA ARG A 272 -15.92 -8.84 28.38
C ARG A 272 -15.77 -7.42 28.94
N TRP A 273 -16.83 -6.61 28.88
CA TRP A 273 -16.78 -5.25 29.41
C TRP A 273 -16.63 -5.24 30.94
N ALA A 274 -17.38 -6.07 31.67
CA ALA A 274 -17.25 -6.21 33.12
C ALA A 274 -15.82 -6.63 33.53
N PHE A 275 -15.19 -7.52 32.76
CA PHE A 275 -13.80 -7.89 32.97
C PHE A 275 -12.86 -6.70 32.78
N VAL A 276 -13.01 -5.93 31.70
CA VAL A 276 -12.19 -4.72 31.46
C VAL A 276 -12.36 -3.70 32.59
N VAL A 277 -13.59 -3.46 33.05
CA VAL A 277 -13.87 -2.54 34.17
C VAL A 277 -13.20 -3.02 35.47
N ASN A 278 -13.30 -4.31 35.80
CA ASN A 278 -12.62 -4.90 36.96
C ASN A 278 -11.10 -4.68 36.88
N ILE A 279 -10.50 -4.90 35.70
CA ILE A 279 -9.06 -4.64 35.51
C ILE A 279 -8.71 -3.16 35.73
N LEU A 280 -9.52 -2.21 35.25
CA LEU A 280 -9.32 -0.78 35.48
C LEU A 280 -9.49 -0.38 36.97
N GLU A 281 -10.42 -1.01 37.68
CA GLU A 281 -10.56 -0.85 39.13
C GLU A 281 -9.31 -1.36 39.87
N ASN A 282 -8.73 -2.48 39.42
CA ASN A 282 -7.49 -3.01 39.98
C ASN A 282 -6.30 -2.07 39.73
N ILE A 283 -6.17 -1.47 38.54
CA ILE A 283 -5.16 -0.43 38.25
C ILE A 283 -5.29 0.72 39.26
N LYS A 284 -6.52 1.18 39.51
CA LYS A 284 -6.79 2.26 40.48
C LYS A 284 -6.43 1.85 41.90
N GLN A 285 -6.79 0.64 42.34
CA GLN A 285 -6.47 0.11 43.67
C GLN A 285 -4.96 -0.06 43.88
N ALA A 286 -4.23 -0.43 42.83
CA ALA A 286 -2.77 -0.49 42.82
C ALA A 286 -2.10 0.91 42.83
N GLY A 287 -2.87 1.99 42.74
CA GLY A 287 -2.34 3.36 42.70
C GLY A 287 -1.61 3.72 41.40
N LEU A 288 -1.78 2.91 40.35
CA LEU A 288 -1.16 3.12 39.04
C LEU A 288 -1.97 4.15 38.23
N LYS A 289 -1.27 5.00 37.47
CA LYS A 289 -1.90 6.01 36.63
C LYS A 289 -2.08 5.47 35.20
N PRO A 290 -3.31 5.46 34.65
CA PRO A 290 -3.53 5.09 33.25
C PRO A 290 -2.70 5.93 32.28
N THR A 291 -2.32 5.34 31.14
CA THR A 291 -1.57 6.01 30.07
C THR A 291 -2.32 5.91 28.73
N LEU A 292 -1.75 6.48 27.66
CA LEU A 292 -2.23 6.26 26.29
C LEU A 292 -2.30 4.76 25.94
N GLY A 293 -1.34 3.95 26.42
CA GLY A 293 -1.35 2.50 26.25
C GLY A 293 -2.58 1.84 26.89
N THR A 294 -3.02 2.34 28.05
CA THR A 294 -4.26 1.89 28.69
C THR A 294 -5.50 2.29 27.90
N LEU A 295 -5.56 3.55 27.41
CA LEU A 295 -6.65 4.02 26.56
C LEU A 295 -6.79 3.12 25.32
N ASN A 296 -5.70 2.92 24.58
CA ASN A 296 -5.70 2.13 23.36
C ASN A 296 -6.05 0.66 23.62
N SER A 297 -5.63 0.10 24.77
CA SER A 297 -6.00 -1.27 25.16
C SER A 297 -7.51 -1.41 25.40
N VAL A 298 -8.12 -0.44 26.10
CA VAL A 298 -9.57 -0.42 26.36
C VAL A 298 -10.36 -0.21 25.06
N LEU A 299 -9.93 0.72 24.21
CA LEU A 299 -10.58 0.99 22.92
C LEU A 299 -10.46 -0.20 21.96
N LEU A 300 -9.30 -0.87 21.91
CA LEU A 300 -9.13 -2.12 21.19
C LEU A 300 -10.13 -3.17 21.70
N ALA A 301 -10.19 -3.40 23.01
CA ALA A 301 -11.12 -4.38 23.59
C ALA A 301 -12.56 -4.06 23.18
N LEU A 302 -13.03 -2.82 23.35
CA LEU A 302 -14.37 -2.38 22.96
C LEU A 302 -14.67 -2.60 21.47
N SER A 303 -13.71 -2.32 20.58
CA SER A 303 -13.91 -2.48 19.13
C SER A 303 -14.24 -3.91 18.69
N THR A 304 -13.80 -4.89 19.48
CA THR A 304 -14.07 -6.32 19.26
C THR A 304 -15.42 -6.79 19.81
N MET A 305 -16.11 -5.99 20.62
CA MET A 305 -17.37 -6.34 21.31
C MET A 305 -18.63 -6.06 20.49
N GLY A 306 -18.52 -5.91 19.18
CA GLY A 306 -19.67 -5.66 18.29
C GLY A 306 -20.04 -4.18 18.17
N THR A 307 -21.33 -3.90 17.95
CA THR A 307 -21.87 -2.54 17.69
C THR A 307 -23.08 -2.21 18.55
N SER A 308 -23.21 -2.86 19.71
CA SER A 308 -24.31 -2.59 20.63
C SER A 308 -24.24 -1.16 21.17
N GLU A 309 -25.39 -0.63 21.59
CA GLU A 309 -25.46 0.73 22.14
C GLU A 309 -24.65 0.86 23.43
N MET A 310 -24.54 -0.22 24.21
CA MET A 310 -23.65 -0.31 25.36
C MET A 310 -22.20 -0.05 24.95
N VAL A 311 -21.69 -0.73 23.91
CA VAL A 311 -20.31 -0.57 23.45
C VAL A 311 -20.04 0.87 23.00
N ARG A 312 -20.94 1.46 22.19
CA ARG A 312 -20.80 2.86 21.75
C ARG A 312 -20.79 3.83 22.93
N THR A 313 -21.72 3.67 23.85
CA THR A 313 -21.82 4.52 25.05
C THR A 313 -20.56 4.38 25.91
N SER A 314 -20.08 3.16 26.12
CA SER A 314 -18.85 2.89 26.87
C SER A 314 -17.62 3.49 26.18
N THR A 315 -17.50 3.40 24.85
CA THR A 315 -16.41 4.05 24.10
C THR A 315 -16.39 5.57 24.32
N LEU A 316 -17.54 6.25 24.23
CA LEU A 316 -17.59 7.70 24.45
C LEU A 316 -17.30 8.08 25.91
N LYS A 317 -17.77 7.27 26.88
CA LYS A 317 -17.44 7.46 28.30
C LYS A 317 -15.95 7.31 28.55
N THR A 318 -15.32 6.27 28.02
CA THR A 318 -13.87 6.05 28.09
C THR A 318 -13.11 7.26 27.55
N LEU A 319 -13.47 7.78 26.37
CA LEU A 319 -12.81 8.97 25.80
C LEU A 319 -12.94 10.20 26.72
N ASN A 320 -14.12 10.43 27.31
CA ASN A 320 -14.34 11.55 28.22
C ASN A 320 -13.55 11.41 29.53
N GLU A 321 -13.50 10.20 30.10
CA GLU A 321 -12.72 9.93 31.31
C GLU A 321 -11.23 10.14 31.07
N PHE A 322 -10.67 9.58 30.01
CA PHE A 322 -9.24 9.76 29.68
C PHE A 322 -8.89 11.21 29.33
N LYS A 323 -9.81 11.94 28.69
CA LYS A 323 -9.67 13.39 28.50
C LYS A 323 -9.60 14.14 29.84
N SER A 324 -10.39 13.74 30.84
CA SER A 324 -10.33 14.33 32.18
C SER A 324 -9.03 14.02 32.93
N LEU A 325 -8.34 12.94 32.56
CA LEU A 325 -7.00 12.58 33.03
C LEU A 325 -5.88 13.30 32.28
N GLY A 326 -6.20 14.14 31.28
CA GLY A 326 -5.21 14.85 30.45
C GLY A 326 -4.52 13.95 29.42
N ILE A 327 -5.11 12.80 29.07
CA ILE A 327 -4.57 11.87 28.08
C ILE A 327 -5.26 12.14 26.74
N GLU A 328 -4.50 12.65 25.77
CA GLU A 328 -5.03 12.93 24.43
C GLU A 328 -5.05 11.66 23.56
N PRO A 329 -6.15 11.37 22.84
CA PRO A 329 -6.20 10.26 21.90
C PRO A 329 -5.29 10.49 20.68
N THR A 330 -4.60 9.45 20.22
CA THR A 330 -3.83 9.46 18.97
C THR A 330 -4.67 9.00 17.79
N LEU A 331 -4.10 9.01 16.57
CA LEU A 331 -4.77 8.49 15.38
C LEU A 331 -5.17 7.01 15.53
N GLY A 332 -4.36 6.21 16.24
CA GLY A 332 -4.65 4.82 16.57
C GLY A 332 -5.84 4.68 17.53
N SER A 333 -5.95 5.58 18.52
CA SER A 333 -7.15 5.65 19.37
C SER A 333 -8.40 5.94 18.52
N TRP A 334 -8.32 6.91 17.60
CA TRP A 334 -9.44 7.25 16.72
C TRP A 334 -9.76 6.15 15.70
N TYR A 335 -8.76 5.40 15.24
CA TYR A 335 -8.97 4.19 14.44
C TYR A 335 -9.86 3.19 15.17
N TYR A 336 -9.61 2.92 16.45
CA TYR A 336 -10.48 2.02 17.24
C TYR A 336 -11.90 2.56 17.38
N VAL A 337 -12.07 3.88 17.53
CA VAL A 337 -13.40 4.50 17.55
C VAL A 337 -14.10 4.29 16.20
N LEU A 338 -13.41 4.50 15.08
CA LEU A 338 -13.99 4.29 13.74
C LEU A 338 -14.45 2.85 13.55
N ILE A 339 -13.63 1.85 13.84
CA ILE A 339 -14.04 0.44 13.65
C ILE A 339 -15.09 -0.03 14.67
N THR A 340 -15.30 0.70 15.76
CA THR A 340 -16.38 0.46 16.72
C THR A 340 -17.73 0.99 16.21
N PHE A 341 -17.73 2.20 15.63
CA PHE A 341 -18.97 2.88 15.21
C PHE A 341 -19.36 2.58 13.75
N CYS A 342 -18.39 2.34 12.88
CA CYS A 342 -18.54 2.24 11.43
C CYS A 342 -18.14 0.85 10.92
N LYS A 343 -18.84 -0.22 11.36
CA LYS A 343 -18.65 -1.56 10.77
C LYS A 343 -19.35 -1.67 9.42
N GLU A 344 -18.83 -2.43 8.47
CA GLU A 344 -19.31 -2.50 7.06
C GLU A 344 -20.83 -2.65 6.88
N ARG A 345 -21.51 -3.39 7.77
CA ARG A 345 -22.98 -3.61 7.74
C ARG A 345 -23.74 -2.88 8.85
N GLY A 346 -23.09 -1.89 9.48
CA GLY A 346 -23.68 -1.09 10.56
C GLY A 346 -24.53 0.07 10.03
N PRO A 347 -25.34 0.71 10.90
CA PRO A 347 -26.05 1.93 10.53
C PRO A 347 -25.08 3.06 10.20
N ARG A 348 -25.49 3.94 9.28
CA ARG A 348 -24.71 5.15 8.93
C ARG A 348 -24.48 6.00 10.18
N ASN A 349 -23.22 6.36 10.42
CA ASN A 349 -22.83 7.13 11.60
C ASN A 349 -21.81 8.21 11.24
N GLY A 350 -22.10 9.46 11.63
CA GLY A 350 -21.27 10.64 11.33
C GLY A 350 -20.07 10.85 12.25
N ILE A 351 -19.68 9.88 13.08
CA ILE A 351 -18.60 10.02 14.08
C ILE A 351 -17.29 10.54 13.48
N LEU A 352 -16.96 10.15 12.24
CA LEU A 352 -15.75 10.61 11.55
C LEU A 352 -15.70 12.14 11.43
N THR A 353 -16.85 12.80 11.20
CA THR A 353 -16.92 14.27 11.14
C THR A 353 -16.56 14.91 12.49
N SER A 354 -16.97 14.29 13.60
CA SER A 354 -16.64 14.73 14.95
C SER A 354 -15.16 14.45 15.29
N ILE A 355 -14.63 13.31 14.86
CA ILE A 355 -13.21 12.96 15.00
C ILE A 355 -12.35 13.99 14.26
N LEU A 356 -12.70 14.29 13.01
CA LEU A 356 -12.00 15.27 12.18
C LEU A 356 -11.94 16.65 12.83
N ALA A 357 -13.01 17.10 13.49
CA ALA A 357 -12.98 18.37 14.24
C ALA A 357 -11.92 18.40 15.35
N ASN A 358 -11.52 17.24 15.88
CA ASN A 358 -10.50 17.14 16.92
C ASN A 358 -9.09 16.95 16.38
N VAL A 359 -8.95 16.38 15.17
CA VAL A 359 -7.66 16.00 14.58
C VAL A 359 -7.17 16.92 13.46
N GLU A 360 -8.05 17.71 12.86
CA GLU A 360 -7.68 18.61 11.77
C GLU A 360 -6.68 19.69 12.17
N ASN A 361 -5.83 20.07 11.21
CA ASN A 361 -4.82 21.12 11.35
C ASN A 361 -3.75 20.81 12.41
N LYS A 362 -3.48 19.53 12.68
CA LYS A 362 -2.42 19.07 13.59
C LYS A 362 -1.45 18.13 12.86
N ALA A 363 -0.16 18.35 13.10
CA ALA A 363 0.88 17.40 12.76
C ALA A 363 0.92 16.28 13.82
N TYR A 364 1.03 15.05 13.36
CA TYR A 364 1.09 13.85 14.19
C TYR A 364 2.43 13.16 14.03
N GLN A 365 2.91 12.60 15.13
CA GLN A 365 4.03 11.66 15.15
C GLN A 365 3.49 10.30 15.56
N ILE A 366 4.15 9.24 15.08
CA ILE A 366 3.81 7.86 15.46
C ILE A 366 4.08 7.70 16.95
N GLN A 367 3.03 7.39 17.71
CA GLN A 367 3.07 7.08 19.15
C GLN A 367 2.59 5.65 19.41
N ASP A 368 1.70 5.13 18.57
CA ASP A 368 1.20 3.77 18.60
C ASP A 368 1.32 3.15 17.19
N ILE A 369 1.66 1.86 17.12
CA ILE A 369 1.77 1.15 15.84
C ILE A 369 0.48 1.21 15.01
N THR A 370 -0.67 1.31 15.68
CA THR A 370 -2.00 1.41 15.06
C THR A 370 -2.36 2.80 14.55
N ASP A 371 -1.54 3.83 14.81
CA ASP A 371 -1.72 5.15 14.21
C ASP A 371 -1.74 5.06 12.68
N THR A 372 -0.94 4.13 12.13
CA THR A 372 -0.85 3.85 10.69
C THR A 372 -2.12 3.26 10.05
N ASN A 373 -3.10 2.86 10.86
CA ASN A 373 -4.37 2.29 10.36
C ASN A 373 -5.44 3.39 10.12
N PHE A 374 -5.25 4.57 10.69
CA PHE A 374 -6.29 5.61 10.73
C PHE A 374 -6.71 6.09 9.34
N PHE A 375 -5.76 6.52 8.51
CA PHE A 375 -6.08 7.16 7.23
C PHE A 375 -6.83 6.23 6.27
N VAL A 376 -6.39 4.98 6.17
CA VAL A 376 -7.05 3.96 5.34
C VAL A 376 -8.49 3.74 5.80
N THR A 377 -8.70 3.54 7.11
CA THR A 377 -10.04 3.34 7.67
C THR A 377 -10.91 4.59 7.57
N ALA A 378 -10.36 5.78 7.80
CA ALA A 378 -11.10 7.04 7.67
C ALA A 378 -11.58 7.27 6.24
N MET A 379 -10.73 6.99 5.23
CA MET A 379 -11.12 7.11 3.83
C MET A 379 -12.12 6.04 3.40
N ASP A 380 -11.99 4.81 3.91
CA ASP A 380 -12.99 3.75 3.70
C ASP A 380 -14.35 4.14 4.28
N VAL A 381 -14.38 4.70 5.50
CA VAL A 381 -15.61 5.22 6.13
C VAL A 381 -16.19 6.40 5.32
N ALA A 382 -15.35 7.32 4.83
CA ALA A 382 -15.82 8.41 3.98
C ALA A 382 -16.50 7.90 2.70
N ARG A 383 -15.96 6.84 2.08
CA ARG A 383 -16.53 6.21 0.88
C ARG A 383 -17.74 5.34 1.16
N ASN A 384 -17.57 4.27 1.92
CA ASN A 384 -18.54 3.18 2.03
C ASN A 384 -19.62 3.46 3.08
N HIS A 385 -19.30 4.18 4.15
CA HIS A 385 -20.28 4.46 5.22
C HIS A 385 -20.99 5.79 5.03
N LEU A 386 -20.25 6.83 4.64
CA LEU A 386 -20.78 8.18 4.52
C LEU A 386 -21.13 8.56 3.09
N ASN A 387 -20.40 8.04 2.09
CA ASN A 387 -20.44 8.50 0.71
C ASN A 387 -20.40 10.04 0.62
N ASP A 388 -19.41 10.66 1.29
CA ASP A 388 -19.30 12.11 1.45
C ASP A 388 -17.93 12.62 0.99
N VAL A 389 -17.94 13.35 -0.13
CA VAL A 389 -16.75 13.95 -0.75
C VAL A 389 -16.09 15.01 0.13
N SER A 390 -16.87 15.81 0.86
CA SER A 390 -16.33 16.86 1.73
C SER A 390 -15.53 16.24 2.88
N VAL A 391 -16.05 15.18 3.48
CA VAL A 391 -15.35 14.44 4.54
C VAL A 391 -14.07 13.79 3.99
N ALA A 392 -14.10 13.23 2.78
CA ALA A 392 -12.90 12.67 2.15
C ALA A 392 -11.82 13.72 1.87
N GLN A 393 -12.19 14.89 1.34
CA GLN A 393 -11.26 16.00 1.13
C GLN A 393 -10.63 16.48 2.44
N ARG A 394 -11.40 16.50 3.53
CA ARG A 394 -10.90 16.82 4.88
C ARG A 394 -9.87 15.81 5.38
N VAL A 395 -10.14 14.52 5.23
CA VAL A 395 -9.16 13.44 5.54
C VAL A 395 -7.90 13.58 4.67
N HIS A 396 -8.06 13.87 3.39
CA HIS A 396 -6.94 14.03 2.47
C HIS A 396 -6.08 15.24 2.80
N LYS A 397 -6.70 16.37 3.16
CA LYS A 397 -5.99 17.56 3.64
C LYS A 397 -5.21 17.28 4.93
N LEU A 398 -5.77 16.50 5.86
CA LEU A 398 -5.07 16.08 7.07
C LEU A 398 -3.85 15.19 6.75
N LEU A 399 -3.97 14.28 5.79
CA LEU A 399 -2.88 13.40 5.36
C LEU A 399 -1.70 14.20 4.78
N LEU A 400 -2.00 15.21 3.97
CA LEU A 400 -0.98 16.05 3.30
C LEU A 400 -0.42 17.17 4.19
N LEU A 401 -0.86 17.26 5.45
CA LEU A 401 -0.38 18.28 6.38
C LEU A 401 0.96 17.85 7.00
N ASP A 402 1.99 18.67 6.83
CA ASP A 402 3.35 18.43 7.34
C ASP A 402 3.82 16.99 7.00
N ASN A 403 4.29 16.24 8.00
CA ASN A 403 4.79 14.86 7.84
C ASN A 403 3.72 13.80 8.15
N ASN A 404 2.42 14.16 8.10
CA ASN A 404 1.36 13.19 8.37
C ASN A 404 1.30 12.06 7.33
N TYR A 405 1.93 12.24 6.17
CA TYR A 405 1.99 11.21 5.13
C TYR A 405 2.66 9.91 5.60
N ASP A 406 3.61 10.01 6.54
CA ASP A 406 4.32 8.85 7.13
C ASP A 406 3.36 7.89 7.87
N LEU A 407 2.18 8.37 8.25
CA LEU A 407 1.13 7.62 8.94
C LEU A 407 0.18 6.89 8.00
N ILE A 408 0.36 6.94 6.68
CA ILE A 408 -0.46 6.16 5.74
C ILE A 408 -0.14 4.66 5.79
N GLY A 409 1.06 4.32 6.28
CA GLY A 409 1.55 2.95 6.42
C GLY A 409 2.44 2.52 5.26
N ASP A 410 2.23 1.31 4.75
CA ASP A 410 2.98 0.73 3.65
C ASP A 410 2.37 1.03 2.27
N SER A 411 3.08 0.68 1.19
CA SER A 411 2.62 0.89 -0.20
C SER A 411 1.30 0.19 -0.52
N TYR A 412 0.98 -0.92 0.15
CA TYR A 412 -0.28 -1.62 -0.05
C TYR A 412 -1.45 -0.83 0.59
N ARG A 413 -1.25 -0.29 1.79
CA ARG A 413 -2.20 0.59 2.47
C ARG A 413 -2.43 1.90 1.73
N GLU A 414 -1.36 2.49 1.20
CA GLU A 414 -1.44 3.66 0.32
C GLU A 414 -2.32 3.38 -0.90
N SER A 415 -2.09 2.27 -1.59
CA SER A 415 -2.93 1.84 -2.72
C SER A 415 -4.40 1.66 -2.31
N ILE A 416 -4.68 1.06 -1.14
CA ILE A 416 -6.04 0.91 -0.62
C ILE A 416 -6.68 2.27 -0.34
N TYR A 417 -5.95 3.17 0.32
CA TYR A 417 -6.41 4.53 0.63
C TYR A 417 -6.83 5.27 -0.65
N TYR A 418 -5.94 5.31 -1.65
CA TYR A 418 -6.23 6.02 -2.90
C TYR A 418 -7.31 5.32 -3.71
N ARG A 419 -7.42 3.99 -3.68
CA ARG A 419 -8.57 3.28 -4.27
C ARG A 419 -9.90 3.78 -3.68
N HIS A 420 -9.99 3.95 -2.35
CA HIS A 420 -11.20 4.47 -1.71
C HIS A 420 -11.45 5.94 -2.08
N TYR A 421 -10.42 6.79 -2.01
CA TYR A 421 -10.50 8.20 -2.38
C TYR A 421 -10.97 8.37 -3.84
N PHE A 422 -10.29 7.70 -4.77
CA PHE A 422 -10.56 7.73 -6.20
C PHE A 422 -11.95 7.21 -6.54
N SER A 423 -12.35 6.07 -5.97
CA SER A 423 -13.69 5.48 -6.20
C SER A 423 -14.83 6.31 -5.61
N LEU A 424 -14.55 7.18 -4.63
CA LEU A 424 -15.54 8.11 -4.08
C LEU A 424 -15.65 9.36 -4.95
N LEU A 425 -14.54 9.92 -5.40
CA LEU A 425 -14.56 11.14 -6.22
C LEU A 425 -15.13 10.89 -7.62
N LEU A 426 -14.75 9.77 -8.24
CA LEU A 426 -15.07 9.46 -9.64
C LEU A 426 -16.57 9.62 -9.99
N PRO A 427 -17.54 9.08 -9.22
CA PRO A 427 -18.97 9.28 -9.53
C PRO A 427 -19.60 10.54 -8.92
N ASN A 428 -18.92 11.24 -8.01
CA ASN A 428 -19.50 12.33 -7.21
C ASN A 428 -18.93 13.73 -7.54
N VAL A 429 -17.87 13.81 -8.35
CA VAL A 429 -17.24 15.06 -8.81
C VAL A 429 -17.45 15.17 -10.33
N PRO A 430 -17.63 16.37 -10.90
CA PRO A 430 -17.65 16.54 -12.35
C PRO A 430 -16.46 15.85 -13.02
N PHE A 431 -16.72 15.09 -14.10
CA PHE A 431 -15.72 14.17 -14.67
C PHE A 431 -14.43 14.89 -15.11
N GLU A 432 -14.55 16.06 -15.75
CA GLU A 432 -13.38 16.85 -16.16
C GLU A 432 -12.56 17.36 -14.96
N GLU A 433 -13.22 17.83 -13.89
CA GLU A 433 -12.55 18.24 -12.66
C GLU A 433 -11.82 17.04 -12.03
N PHE A 434 -12.44 15.85 -12.03
CA PHE A 434 -11.81 14.64 -11.55
C PHE A 434 -10.55 14.27 -12.36
N MET A 435 -10.62 14.35 -13.69
CA MET A 435 -9.48 14.05 -14.57
C MET A 435 -8.29 14.99 -14.29
N GLU A 436 -8.55 16.30 -14.16
CA GLU A 436 -7.50 17.30 -13.92
C GLU A 436 -6.94 17.25 -12.49
N THR A 437 -7.81 17.18 -11.48
CA THR A 437 -7.40 17.35 -10.09
C THR A 437 -6.93 16.06 -9.44
N THR A 438 -7.39 14.91 -9.92
CA THR A 438 -7.17 13.61 -9.28
C THR A 438 -6.47 12.63 -10.21
N TYR A 439 -7.04 12.32 -11.38
CA TYR A 439 -6.47 11.31 -12.29
C TYR A 439 -5.06 11.68 -12.73
N ASN A 440 -4.89 12.83 -13.39
CA ASN A 440 -3.62 13.24 -13.98
C ASN A 440 -2.53 13.54 -12.96
N LYS A 441 -2.90 13.86 -11.71
CA LYS A 441 -1.93 14.15 -10.64
C LYS A 441 -1.43 12.92 -9.93
N LEU A 442 -2.29 11.91 -9.73
CA LEU A 442 -1.98 10.75 -8.89
C LEU A 442 -1.58 9.52 -9.71
N VAL A 443 -2.11 9.39 -10.93
CA VAL A 443 -1.88 8.23 -11.80
C VAL A 443 -0.71 8.52 -12.75
N PRO A 444 0.31 7.64 -12.86
CA PRO A 444 0.44 6.31 -12.25
C PRO A 444 1.33 6.27 -10.99
N ASN A 445 1.89 7.40 -10.58
CA ASN A 445 3.01 7.43 -9.64
C ASN A 445 2.58 7.13 -8.20
N VAL A 446 1.55 7.83 -7.72
CA VAL A 446 0.98 7.65 -6.38
C VAL A 446 0.02 6.46 -6.36
N TYR A 447 -0.85 6.34 -7.36
CA TYR A 447 -1.85 5.28 -7.44
C TYR A 447 -1.93 4.68 -8.84
N VAL A 448 -1.94 3.35 -8.92
CA VAL A 448 -2.18 2.60 -10.16
C VAL A 448 -3.56 1.95 -10.03
N PRO A 449 -4.59 2.44 -10.74
CA PRO A 449 -5.95 1.93 -10.61
C PRO A 449 -6.05 0.45 -10.93
N GLU A 450 -6.79 -0.33 -10.15
CA GLU A 450 -7.05 -1.74 -10.45
C GLU A 450 -8.01 -1.91 -11.65
N PRO A 451 -8.08 -3.10 -12.28
CA PRO A 451 -8.99 -3.34 -13.41
C PRO A 451 -10.45 -2.96 -13.13
N SER A 452 -10.94 -3.18 -11.91
CA SER A 452 -12.31 -2.80 -11.53
C SER A 452 -12.51 -1.29 -11.48
N VAL A 453 -11.49 -0.53 -11.05
CA VAL A 453 -11.54 0.94 -11.02
C VAL A 453 -11.43 1.50 -12.43
N MET A 454 -10.55 0.93 -13.27
CA MET A 454 -10.46 1.30 -14.69
C MET A 454 -11.79 1.09 -15.43
N LYS A 455 -12.50 -0.01 -15.15
CA LYS A 455 -13.83 -0.25 -15.71
C LYS A 455 -14.81 0.86 -15.34
N GLU A 456 -14.79 1.30 -14.07
CA GLU A 456 -15.65 2.41 -13.63
C GLU A 456 -15.25 3.74 -14.27
N VAL A 457 -13.95 4.00 -14.49
CA VAL A 457 -13.50 5.20 -15.24
C VAL A 457 -14.05 5.20 -16.65
N ILE A 458 -13.94 4.08 -17.38
CA ILE A 458 -14.49 3.96 -18.75
C ILE A 458 -16.01 4.17 -18.74
N LYS A 459 -16.70 3.66 -17.72
CA LYS A 459 -18.14 3.85 -17.56
C LYS A 459 -18.51 5.31 -17.32
N GLN A 460 -17.75 6.02 -16.49
CA GLN A 460 -17.98 7.46 -16.29
C GLN A 460 -17.68 8.27 -17.55
N ILE A 461 -16.70 7.88 -18.36
CA ILE A 461 -16.46 8.50 -19.68
C ILE A 461 -17.70 8.40 -20.55
N GLU A 462 -18.27 7.19 -20.67
CA GLU A 462 -19.49 6.95 -21.45
C GLU A 462 -20.68 7.76 -20.91
N LEU A 463 -20.92 7.75 -19.60
CA LEU A 463 -22.04 8.47 -18.97
C LEU A 463 -21.94 10.00 -19.14
N ASN A 464 -20.74 10.55 -19.19
CA ASN A 464 -20.50 11.99 -19.36
C ASN A 464 -20.29 12.39 -20.83
N GLY A 465 -20.28 11.43 -21.77
CA GLY A 465 -19.99 11.69 -23.19
C GLY A 465 -18.56 12.16 -23.48
N ALA A 466 -17.62 11.93 -22.55
CA ALA A 466 -16.25 12.46 -22.59
C ALA A 466 -15.27 11.52 -23.33
N ILE A 467 -15.69 11.05 -24.52
CA ILE A 467 -15.02 10.00 -25.30
C ILE A 467 -13.60 10.37 -25.77
N GLU A 468 -13.25 11.65 -25.72
CA GLU A 468 -11.91 12.17 -26.00
C GLU A 468 -10.82 11.62 -25.07
N HIS A 469 -11.20 11.15 -23.87
CA HIS A 469 -10.26 10.57 -22.91
C HIS A 469 -9.94 9.10 -23.17
N ILE A 470 -10.72 8.40 -24.02
CA ILE A 470 -10.53 6.97 -24.32
C ILE A 470 -9.10 6.63 -24.78
N PRO A 471 -8.46 7.38 -25.70
CA PRO A 471 -7.09 7.06 -26.12
C PRO A 471 -6.06 7.16 -24.99
N ARG A 472 -6.25 8.12 -24.07
CA ARG A 472 -5.41 8.26 -22.89
C ARG A 472 -5.60 7.07 -21.95
N ILE A 473 -6.85 6.72 -21.64
CA ILE A 473 -7.20 5.57 -20.80
C ILE A 473 -6.69 4.25 -21.38
N TRP A 474 -6.78 4.06 -22.70
CA TRP A 474 -6.21 2.89 -23.37
C TRP A 474 -4.69 2.82 -23.22
N SER A 475 -3.99 3.94 -23.42
CA SER A 475 -2.54 4.03 -23.21
C SER A 475 -2.16 3.62 -21.78
N ASP A 476 -2.91 4.13 -20.79
CA ASP A 476 -2.70 3.79 -19.38
C ASP A 476 -3.04 2.31 -19.09
N MET A 477 -4.08 1.74 -19.73
CA MET A 477 -4.37 0.30 -19.64
C MET A 477 -3.22 -0.58 -20.17
N ILE A 478 -2.54 -0.19 -21.25
CA ILE A 478 -1.36 -0.90 -21.74
C ILE A 478 -0.25 -0.83 -20.69
N VAL A 479 0.04 0.38 -20.20
CA VAL A 479 1.08 0.64 -19.19
C VAL A 479 0.84 -0.17 -17.91
N PHE A 480 -0.43 -0.29 -17.49
CA PHE A 480 -0.85 -1.07 -16.32
C PHE A 480 -0.95 -2.57 -16.56
N ASN A 481 -0.68 -3.04 -17.80
CA ASN A 481 -0.80 -4.43 -18.21
C ASN A 481 -2.23 -4.98 -18.04
N HIS A 482 -3.22 -4.15 -18.41
CA HIS A 482 -4.65 -4.47 -18.42
C HIS A 482 -5.18 -4.83 -19.82
N ASN A 483 -4.35 -4.73 -20.85
CA ASN A 483 -4.67 -5.10 -22.24
C ASN A 483 -4.86 -6.61 -22.47
N ASN A 484 -4.82 -7.43 -21.42
CA ASN A 484 -5.14 -8.86 -21.42
C ASN A 484 -6.43 -9.19 -20.63
N ARG A 485 -7.22 -8.17 -20.26
CA ARG A 485 -8.47 -8.32 -19.52
C ARG A 485 -9.65 -8.26 -20.47
N GLU A 486 -10.20 -9.42 -20.81
CA GLU A 486 -11.33 -9.54 -21.76
C GLU A 486 -12.48 -8.56 -21.43
N ASP A 487 -12.91 -8.49 -20.16
CA ASP A 487 -13.97 -7.59 -19.71
C ASP A 487 -13.71 -6.11 -20.00
N LEU A 488 -12.45 -5.65 -19.88
CA LEU A 488 -12.09 -4.25 -20.14
C LEU A 488 -11.99 -3.97 -21.63
N ILE A 489 -11.42 -4.92 -22.39
CA ILE A 489 -11.29 -4.81 -23.86
C ILE A 489 -12.68 -4.79 -24.50
N ALA A 490 -13.55 -5.70 -24.09
CA ALA A 490 -14.93 -5.73 -24.59
C ALA A 490 -15.67 -4.42 -24.30
N TYR A 491 -15.49 -3.87 -23.09
CA TYR A 491 -16.17 -2.64 -22.69
C TYR A 491 -15.63 -1.40 -23.41
N ILE A 492 -14.31 -1.24 -23.55
CA ILE A 492 -13.74 -0.09 -24.28
C ILE A 492 -14.09 -0.14 -25.77
N LEU A 493 -14.12 -1.33 -26.38
CA LEU A 493 -14.60 -1.52 -27.75
C LEU A 493 -16.06 -1.11 -27.91
N ALA A 494 -16.93 -1.50 -26.96
CA ALA A 494 -18.33 -1.11 -26.97
C ALA A 494 -18.48 0.42 -26.94
N VAL A 495 -17.81 1.09 -25.98
CA VAL A 495 -17.86 2.55 -25.85
C VAL A 495 -17.41 3.27 -27.13
N MET A 496 -16.34 2.81 -27.79
CA MET A 496 -15.86 3.41 -29.05
C MET A 496 -16.82 3.19 -30.23
N VAL A 497 -17.53 2.05 -30.27
CA VAL A 497 -18.46 1.74 -31.35
C VAL A 497 -19.79 2.46 -31.15
N ASP A 498 -20.33 2.44 -29.94
CA ASP A 498 -21.65 2.98 -29.62
C ASP A 498 -21.69 4.51 -29.70
N ASN A 499 -20.55 5.18 -29.50
CA ASN A 499 -20.42 6.63 -29.63
C ASN A 499 -19.90 7.02 -31.02
N VAL A 500 -20.80 7.49 -31.89
CA VAL A 500 -20.46 7.91 -33.25
C VAL A 500 -19.73 9.25 -33.22
N VAL A 501 -18.49 9.25 -33.72
CA VAL A 501 -17.64 10.43 -33.85
C VAL A 501 -17.86 11.07 -35.24
N PRO A 502 -17.87 12.41 -35.37
CA PRO A 502 -17.94 13.07 -36.68
C PRO A 502 -16.83 12.63 -37.64
N GLU A 503 -17.20 12.42 -38.91
CA GLU A 503 -16.25 12.07 -39.97
C GLU A 503 -15.14 13.13 -40.10
N GLY A 504 -13.89 12.68 -40.21
CA GLY A 504 -12.71 13.55 -40.30
C GLY A 504 -12.16 14.05 -38.95
N SER A 505 -12.73 13.65 -37.81
CA SER A 505 -12.16 13.91 -36.50
C SER A 505 -10.89 13.08 -36.25
N GLU A 506 -9.90 13.66 -35.58
CA GLU A 506 -8.68 12.97 -35.12
C GLU A 506 -9.02 11.75 -34.23
N LEU A 507 -10.17 11.77 -33.54
CA LEU A 507 -10.63 10.68 -32.69
C LEU A 507 -10.97 9.41 -33.49
N VAL A 508 -11.43 9.53 -34.74
CA VAL A 508 -11.71 8.37 -35.61
C VAL A 508 -10.42 7.61 -35.91
N GLU A 509 -9.35 8.33 -36.24
CA GLU A 509 -8.02 7.75 -36.47
C GLU A 509 -7.48 7.09 -35.19
N LYS A 510 -7.63 7.75 -34.04
CA LYS A 510 -7.21 7.20 -32.73
C LYS A 510 -7.97 5.92 -32.39
N PHE A 511 -9.29 5.88 -32.55
CA PHE A 511 -10.09 4.68 -32.27
C PHE A 511 -9.77 3.52 -33.22
N SER A 512 -9.53 3.81 -34.50
CA SER A 512 -9.06 2.82 -35.47
C SER A 512 -7.71 2.22 -35.05
N LYS A 513 -6.76 3.06 -34.63
CA LYS A 513 -5.44 2.60 -34.13
C LYS A 513 -5.57 1.73 -32.88
N ILE A 514 -6.45 2.10 -31.95
CA ILE A 514 -6.73 1.30 -30.74
C ILE A 514 -7.34 -0.05 -31.11
N GLY A 515 -8.31 -0.09 -32.03
CA GLY A 515 -8.89 -1.34 -32.51
C GLY A 515 -7.85 -2.28 -33.15
N LEU A 516 -6.93 -1.72 -33.95
CA LEU A 516 -5.83 -2.48 -34.54
C LEU A 516 -4.81 -2.95 -33.50
N ASP A 517 -4.47 -2.12 -32.53
CA ASP A 517 -3.59 -2.47 -31.41
C ASP A 517 -4.17 -3.64 -30.58
N ILE A 518 -5.48 -3.60 -30.27
CA ILE A 518 -6.19 -4.71 -29.61
C ILE A 518 -6.10 -5.98 -30.45
N TYR A 519 -6.36 -5.89 -31.76
CA TYR A 519 -6.30 -7.05 -32.65
C TYR A 519 -4.89 -7.67 -32.67
N THR A 520 -3.87 -6.86 -32.93
CA THR A 520 -2.48 -7.34 -33.02
C THR A 520 -1.97 -7.87 -31.68
N SER A 521 -2.36 -7.24 -30.55
CA SER A 521 -1.99 -7.68 -29.21
C SER A 521 -2.64 -9.01 -28.80
N ILE A 522 -3.83 -9.34 -29.32
CA ILE A 522 -4.48 -10.63 -29.06
C ILE A 522 -3.96 -11.71 -30.03
N ASP A 523 -3.76 -11.36 -31.30
CA ASP A 523 -3.29 -12.29 -32.32
C ASP A 523 -1.82 -12.70 -32.11
N GLY A 524 -0.99 -11.80 -31.59
CA GLY A 524 0.43 -12.06 -31.27
C GLY A 524 0.67 -12.81 -29.96
N GLN A 525 -0.38 -13.27 -29.26
CA GLN A 525 -0.21 -14.02 -28.00
C GLN A 525 0.34 -15.42 -28.26
N ALA A 526 1.32 -15.85 -27.46
CA ALA A 526 1.82 -17.21 -27.50
C ALA A 526 0.68 -18.21 -27.17
N GLU A 527 0.59 -19.29 -27.97
CA GLU A 527 -0.51 -20.27 -27.87
C GLU A 527 -0.61 -20.92 -26.48
N ASP A 528 0.51 -21.03 -25.75
CA ASP A 528 0.60 -21.69 -24.44
C ASP A 528 0.36 -20.77 -23.22
N LYS A 529 -0.08 -19.51 -23.44
CA LYS A 529 -0.28 -18.56 -22.33
C LYS A 529 -1.52 -18.94 -21.51
N TYR A 530 -1.31 -19.27 -20.23
CA TYR A 530 -2.35 -19.72 -19.27
C TYR A 530 -3.55 -18.78 -19.10
N ASN A 531 -3.41 -17.49 -19.43
CA ASN A 531 -4.47 -16.47 -19.40
C ASN A 531 -4.49 -15.67 -20.72
N SER A 532 -4.57 -16.36 -21.86
CA SER A 532 -4.74 -15.70 -23.16
C SER A 532 -6.18 -15.21 -23.34
N VAL A 533 -6.32 -14.01 -23.92
CA VAL A 533 -7.63 -13.51 -24.34
C VAL A 533 -7.96 -14.19 -25.67
N LYS A 534 -9.17 -14.71 -25.80
CA LYS A 534 -9.64 -15.31 -27.05
C LYS A 534 -10.53 -14.31 -27.79
N PHE A 535 -10.42 -14.30 -29.11
CA PHE A 535 -11.33 -13.52 -29.92
C PHE A 535 -12.76 -14.07 -29.83
N THR A 536 -13.71 -13.17 -29.61
CA THR A 536 -15.14 -13.43 -29.81
C THR A 536 -15.58 -12.80 -31.13
N GLY A 537 -16.65 -13.33 -31.73
CA GLY A 537 -17.23 -12.77 -32.96
C GLY A 537 -17.63 -11.30 -32.76
N ASP A 538 -18.18 -10.98 -31.58
CA ASP A 538 -18.55 -9.62 -31.19
C ASP A 538 -17.34 -8.67 -31.13
N MET A 539 -16.23 -9.07 -30.50
CA MET A 539 -15.01 -8.25 -30.45
C MET A 539 -14.47 -7.95 -31.85
N LEU A 540 -14.38 -8.97 -32.71
CA LEU A 540 -13.90 -8.81 -34.08
C LEU A 540 -14.84 -7.93 -34.90
N GLY A 541 -16.16 -8.07 -34.72
CA GLY A 541 -17.15 -7.19 -35.35
C GLY A 541 -16.97 -5.73 -34.95
N LYS A 542 -16.80 -5.46 -33.66
CA LYS A 542 -16.54 -4.10 -33.15
C LYS A 542 -15.22 -3.52 -33.67
N ILE A 543 -14.13 -4.30 -33.65
CA ILE A 543 -12.84 -3.88 -34.24
C ILE A 543 -13.01 -3.54 -35.72
N MET A 544 -13.71 -4.39 -36.47
CA MET A 544 -13.96 -4.17 -37.89
C MET A 544 -14.72 -2.87 -38.14
N ILE A 545 -15.76 -2.55 -37.34
CA ILE A 545 -16.48 -1.27 -37.43
C ILE A 545 -15.52 -0.07 -37.25
N LEU A 546 -14.63 -0.11 -36.25
CA LEU A 546 -13.70 0.99 -35.98
C LEU A 546 -12.72 1.23 -37.13
N LEU A 547 -12.20 0.15 -37.74
CA LEU A 547 -11.32 0.23 -38.91
C LEU A 547 -12.04 0.80 -40.13
N LEU A 548 -13.25 0.33 -40.40
CA LEU A 548 -14.06 0.78 -41.53
C LEU A 548 -14.47 2.25 -41.42
N ARG A 549 -14.80 2.75 -40.21
CA ARG A 549 -15.08 4.18 -39.97
C ARG A 549 -13.90 5.08 -40.35
N ASN A 550 -12.67 4.59 -40.24
CA ASN A 550 -11.46 5.30 -40.67
C ASN A 550 -11.05 5.00 -42.13
N SER A 551 -11.92 4.32 -42.90
CA SER A 551 -11.64 3.84 -44.25
C SER A 551 -10.40 2.92 -44.37
N ASP A 552 -9.99 2.26 -43.28
CA ASP A 552 -8.89 1.29 -43.27
C ASP A 552 -9.39 -0.10 -43.72
N PHE A 553 -9.65 -0.21 -45.02
CA PHE A 553 -10.27 -1.38 -45.61
C PHE A 553 -9.36 -2.63 -45.61
N GLU A 554 -8.04 -2.46 -45.73
CA GLU A 554 -7.12 -3.59 -45.78
C GLU A 554 -7.03 -4.30 -44.42
N ASN A 555 -6.90 -3.54 -43.32
CA ASN A 555 -6.90 -4.15 -41.99
C ASN A 555 -8.28 -4.72 -41.63
N ALA A 556 -9.38 -4.06 -42.01
CA ALA A 556 -10.72 -4.62 -41.84
C ALA A 556 -10.90 -5.95 -42.61
N SER A 557 -10.30 -6.07 -43.79
CA SER A 557 -10.31 -7.31 -44.58
C SER A 557 -9.54 -8.45 -43.91
N LEU A 558 -8.45 -8.16 -43.20
CA LEU A 558 -7.72 -9.15 -42.40
C LEU A 558 -8.57 -9.67 -41.23
N VAL A 559 -9.28 -8.78 -40.54
CA VAL A 559 -10.23 -9.14 -39.48
C VAL A 559 -11.32 -10.06 -40.03
N MET A 560 -11.90 -9.71 -41.17
CA MET A 560 -12.94 -10.50 -41.83
C MET A 560 -12.41 -11.88 -42.29
N HIS A 561 -11.22 -11.93 -42.88
CA HIS A 561 -10.59 -13.19 -43.25
C HIS A 561 -10.40 -14.11 -42.04
N LYS A 562 -10.02 -13.56 -40.88
CA LYS A 562 -9.90 -14.34 -39.64
C LYS A 562 -11.26 -14.88 -39.16
N LEU A 563 -12.32 -14.07 -39.21
CA LEU A 563 -13.69 -14.51 -38.89
C LEU A 563 -14.12 -15.70 -39.75
N ILE A 564 -13.83 -15.66 -41.06
CA ILE A 564 -14.20 -16.71 -42.01
C ILE A 564 -13.36 -17.97 -41.81
N HIS A 565 -12.03 -17.85 -41.80
CA HIS A 565 -11.13 -19.02 -41.83
C HIS A 565 -10.89 -19.65 -40.44
N GLN A 566 -11.14 -18.93 -39.36
CA GLN A 566 -10.97 -19.42 -37.98
C GLN A 566 -12.29 -19.50 -37.21
N HIS A 567 -13.43 -19.58 -37.92
CA HIS A 567 -14.78 -19.60 -37.33
C HIS A 567 -14.98 -20.70 -36.26
N GLN A 568 -14.24 -21.81 -36.34
CA GLN A 568 -14.31 -22.92 -35.35
C GLN A 568 -13.65 -22.58 -34.01
N LYS A 569 -12.70 -21.63 -33.99
CA LYS A 569 -11.96 -21.20 -32.79
C LYS A 569 -12.59 -19.97 -32.13
N ILE A 570 -13.45 -19.24 -32.85
CA ILE A 570 -14.05 -17.99 -32.42
C ILE A 570 -15.43 -18.29 -31.83
N VAL A 571 -15.69 -17.77 -30.62
CA VAL A 571 -16.99 -17.95 -29.96
C VAL A 571 -17.92 -16.81 -30.34
N GLY A 572 -19.13 -17.15 -30.78
CA GLY A 572 -20.15 -16.18 -31.19
C GLY A 572 -19.95 -15.63 -32.60
N VAL A 573 -20.81 -14.67 -32.98
CA VAL A 573 -20.84 -14.04 -34.30
C VAL A 573 -20.77 -12.51 -34.14
N PRO A 574 -20.24 -11.76 -35.13
CA PRO A 574 -20.25 -10.30 -35.12
C PRO A 574 -21.68 -9.74 -35.21
N SER A 575 -21.85 -8.45 -34.92
CA SER A 575 -23.13 -7.77 -35.18
C SER A 575 -23.42 -7.69 -36.68
N PHE A 576 -24.70 -7.70 -37.05
CA PHE A 576 -25.11 -7.57 -38.46
C PHE A 576 -24.64 -6.23 -39.05
N ASP A 577 -24.69 -5.15 -38.27
CA ASP A 577 -24.21 -3.82 -38.66
C ASP A 577 -22.74 -3.82 -39.08
N ALA A 578 -21.90 -4.64 -38.42
CA ALA A 578 -20.49 -4.78 -38.79
C ALA A 578 -20.35 -5.40 -40.20
N LEU A 579 -21.15 -6.42 -40.49
CA LEU A 579 -21.15 -7.11 -41.79
C LEU A 579 -21.73 -6.21 -42.90
N ASP A 580 -22.80 -5.46 -42.63
CA ASP A 580 -23.38 -4.51 -43.59
C ASP A 580 -22.38 -3.39 -43.94
N LEU A 581 -21.72 -2.82 -42.93
CA LEU A 581 -20.71 -1.80 -43.13
C LEU A 581 -19.51 -2.33 -43.94
N PHE A 582 -19.10 -3.57 -43.71
CA PHE A 582 -18.01 -4.20 -44.48
C PHE A 582 -18.40 -4.36 -45.96
N VAL A 583 -19.64 -4.75 -46.24
CA VAL A 583 -20.16 -4.86 -47.61
C VAL A 583 -20.20 -3.48 -48.29
N ASP A 584 -20.62 -2.42 -47.58
CA ASP A 584 -20.57 -1.04 -48.12
C ASP A 584 -19.15 -0.63 -48.53
N HIS A 585 -18.15 -0.90 -47.71
CA HIS A 585 -16.76 -0.60 -48.05
C HIS A 585 -16.21 -1.50 -49.17
N CYS A 586 -16.67 -2.75 -49.30
CA CYS A 586 -16.33 -3.58 -50.45
C CYS A 586 -16.88 -3.02 -51.77
N ILE A 587 -18.07 -2.40 -51.74
CA ILE A 587 -18.67 -1.72 -52.90
C ILE A 587 -17.84 -0.49 -53.27
N ILE A 588 -17.46 0.33 -52.28
CA ILE A 588 -16.63 1.52 -52.48
C ILE A 588 -15.27 1.15 -53.09
N ASN A 589 -14.62 0.10 -52.57
CA ASN A 589 -13.30 -0.37 -53.03
C ASN A 589 -13.36 -1.30 -54.26
N LYS A 590 -14.56 -1.59 -54.79
CA LYS A 590 -14.79 -2.46 -55.95
C LYS A 590 -14.20 -3.87 -55.80
N THR A 591 -14.37 -4.49 -54.63
CA THR A 591 -13.90 -5.86 -54.33
C THR A 591 -15.08 -6.83 -54.16
N PRO A 592 -15.71 -7.29 -55.27
CA PRO A 592 -16.92 -8.12 -55.21
C PRO A 592 -16.69 -9.48 -54.55
N SER A 593 -15.51 -10.08 -54.71
CA SER A 593 -15.20 -11.40 -54.16
C SER A 593 -15.21 -11.39 -52.62
N ARG A 594 -14.63 -10.37 -51.99
CA ARG A 594 -14.63 -10.19 -50.51
C ARG A 594 -16.05 -9.94 -49.97
N ALA A 595 -16.86 -9.17 -50.70
CA ALA A 595 -18.27 -8.93 -50.33
C ALA A 595 -19.09 -10.22 -50.35
N ILE A 596 -18.93 -11.06 -51.38
CA ILE A 596 -19.64 -12.34 -51.50
C ILE A 596 -19.23 -13.32 -50.38
N GLU A 597 -17.95 -13.35 -50.01
CA GLU A 597 -17.47 -14.15 -48.88
C GLU A 597 -18.08 -13.70 -47.55
N CYS A 598 -18.23 -12.39 -47.34
CA CYS A 598 -18.93 -11.85 -46.19
C CYS A 598 -20.42 -12.21 -46.16
N ILE A 599 -21.10 -12.14 -47.31
CA ILE A 599 -22.52 -12.52 -47.43
C ILE A 599 -22.71 -14.03 -47.21
N GLN A 600 -21.79 -14.87 -47.71
CA GLN A 600 -21.80 -16.31 -47.45
C GLN A 600 -21.63 -16.58 -45.95
N TYR A 601 -20.65 -15.94 -45.29
CA TYR A 601 -20.47 -16.07 -43.84
C TYR A 601 -21.72 -15.64 -43.06
N ALA A 602 -22.38 -14.55 -43.46
CA ALA A 602 -23.61 -14.08 -42.85
C ALA A 602 -24.76 -15.10 -43.03
N SER A 603 -24.87 -15.71 -44.21
CA SER A 603 -25.82 -16.79 -44.48
C SER A 603 -25.56 -18.02 -43.59
N ASP A 604 -24.30 -18.46 -43.52
CA ASP A 604 -23.90 -19.63 -42.73
C ASP A 604 -24.09 -19.41 -41.22
N SER A 605 -23.98 -18.16 -40.78
CA SER A 605 -24.22 -17.73 -39.40
C SER A 605 -25.71 -17.58 -39.05
N GLY A 606 -26.61 -17.68 -40.03
CA GLY A 606 -28.05 -17.66 -39.83
C GLY A 606 -28.68 -16.28 -39.65
N PHE A 607 -28.07 -15.21 -40.18
CA PHE A 607 -28.66 -13.87 -40.12
C PHE A 607 -29.92 -13.77 -41.02
N PRO A 608 -31.01 -13.11 -40.56
CA PRO A 608 -32.27 -13.06 -41.30
C PRO A 608 -32.23 -12.13 -42.53
N ASP A 609 -31.48 -11.02 -42.48
CA ASP A 609 -31.48 -9.95 -43.49
C ASP A 609 -30.36 -10.07 -44.53
N VAL A 610 -29.79 -11.28 -44.72
CA VAL A 610 -28.73 -11.56 -45.72
C VAL A 610 -29.21 -11.27 -47.15
N LEU A 611 -30.52 -11.41 -47.39
CA LEU A 611 -31.18 -11.03 -48.65
C LEU A 611 -30.94 -9.56 -49.00
N GLY A 612 -31.02 -8.68 -48.00
CA GLY A 612 -30.80 -7.24 -48.18
C GLY A 612 -29.37 -6.92 -48.63
N LEU A 613 -28.37 -7.59 -48.03
CA LEU A 613 -26.95 -7.42 -48.40
C LEU A 613 -26.68 -7.86 -49.84
N GLY A 614 -27.26 -8.99 -50.24
CA GLY A 614 -27.10 -9.52 -51.60
C GLY A 614 -27.71 -8.61 -52.68
N VAL A 615 -28.92 -8.08 -52.42
CA VAL A 615 -29.57 -7.12 -53.32
C VAL A 615 -28.75 -5.83 -53.41
N LYS A 616 -28.33 -5.29 -52.27
CA LYS A 616 -27.51 -4.06 -52.17
C LYS A 616 -26.20 -4.17 -52.95
N LEU A 617 -25.53 -5.33 -52.90
CA LEU A 617 -24.32 -5.59 -53.68
C LEU A 617 -24.60 -5.63 -55.19
N ASN A 618 -25.67 -6.31 -55.61
CA ASN A 618 -26.02 -6.46 -57.03
C ASN A 618 -26.49 -5.14 -57.68
N GLU A 619 -27.15 -4.27 -56.91
CA GLU A 619 -27.62 -2.96 -57.41
C GLU A 619 -26.48 -1.95 -57.55
N LYS A 620 -25.51 -1.95 -56.63
CA LYS A 620 -24.47 -0.92 -56.57
C LYS A 620 -23.17 -1.28 -57.29
N LEU A 621 -22.94 -2.57 -57.62
CA LEU A 621 -21.70 -3.05 -58.24
C LEU A 621 -21.99 -4.01 -59.39
N THR A 622 -21.35 -3.82 -60.54
CA THR A 622 -21.46 -4.74 -61.68
C THR A 622 -20.69 -6.03 -61.41
N LEU A 623 -21.39 -7.15 -61.29
CA LEU A 623 -20.83 -8.48 -61.01
C LEU A 623 -20.65 -9.29 -62.31
N ASP A 624 -19.61 -10.12 -62.37
CA ASP A 624 -19.45 -11.09 -63.47
C ASP A 624 -20.32 -12.34 -63.27
N GLU A 625 -20.45 -13.18 -64.30
CA GLU A 625 -21.26 -14.41 -64.24
C GLU A 625 -20.82 -15.39 -63.13
N GLY A 626 -19.53 -15.39 -62.75
CA GLY A 626 -19.00 -16.22 -61.67
C GLY A 626 -19.44 -15.72 -60.29
N HIS A 627 -19.40 -14.41 -60.09
CA HIS A 627 -19.84 -13.72 -58.89
C HIS A 627 -21.36 -13.80 -58.71
N LEU A 628 -22.15 -13.65 -59.78
CA LEU A 628 -23.62 -13.82 -59.77
C LEU A 628 -24.03 -15.26 -59.39
N ASN A 629 -23.32 -16.26 -59.92
CA ASN A 629 -23.55 -17.67 -59.58
C ASN A 629 -23.19 -18.00 -58.13
N ARG A 630 -22.18 -17.34 -57.54
CA ARG A 630 -21.85 -17.50 -56.12
C ARG A 630 -22.89 -16.81 -55.24
N LEU A 631 -23.22 -15.56 -55.54
CA LEU A 631 -24.20 -14.77 -54.79
C LEU A 631 -25.60 -15.40 -54.79
N SER A 632 -26.06 -15.92 -55.93
CA SER A 632 -27.34 -16.64 -56.02
C SER A 632 -27.41 -17.90 -55.15
N LYS A 633 -26.28 -18.60 -54.96
CA LYS A 633 -26.17 -19.74 -54.05
C LYS A 633 -26.17 -19.33 -52.58
N CYS A 634 -25.53 -18.22 -52.22
CA CYS A 634 -25.50 -17.71 -50.85
C CYS A 634 -26.89 -17.28 -50.38
N VAL A 635 -27.66 -16.63 -51.27
CA VAL A 635 -28.88 -15.90 -50.90
C VAL A 635 -30.16 -16.60 -51.39
N ASN A 636 -30.05 -17.80 -51.99
CA ASN A 636 -31.17 -18.58 -52.54
C ASN A 636 -32.11 -17.80 -53.50
N ILE A 637 -31.55 -16.90 -54.32
CA ILE A 637 -32.30 -16.12 -55.33
C ILE A 637 -31.72 -16.34 -56.73
N LYS A 638 -32.58 -16.49 -57.74
CA LYS A 638 -32.19 -16.29 -59.15
C LYS A 638 -32.06 -14.80 -59.42
N ILE A 639 -30.84 -14.28 -59.32
CA ILE A 639 -30.51 -12.89 -59.61
C ILE A 639 -30.54 -12.70 -61.13
N ARG A 640 -31.25 -11.68 -61.61
CA ARG A 640 -31.44 -11.37 -63.04
C ARG A 640 -30.26 -10.64 -63.63
#